data_AF-A0A661NNG5-F1
#
_entry.id   AF-A0A661NNG5-F1
#
_cell.length_a   1.000
_cell.length_b   1.000
_cell.length_c   1.000
_cell.angle_alpha   90.00
_cell.angle_beta   90.00
_cell.angle_gamma   90.00
#
_symmetry.space_group_name_H-M   'P 1'
#
loop_
_entity.id
_entity.type
_entity.pdbx_description
1 polymer ?
#
loop_
_entity_poly.entity_id
_entity_poly.type
_entity_poly.pdbx_seq_one_letter_code
_entity_poly.pdbx_strand_id
1 'polypeptide(L)'
;MDFANIADKALLWIVLLPLFGAVINGVFGRFADKSMVTLVGVGSVAGAFVLSLFSFFHLVGLKGALGDDVAITNEVYHWFSLYLGSSEIPINVTFVFDSLSGIMAMVVTGIGLLIHIYSIEYMADDPGYARFFTYLNLFMASMLILIFGSSMPVMFVGWEGVGLCSYLLIGFWYENGSYAAAGKKAFIVNRIGDFGVLLGMFVLMMATRSLEFDDINAAASSLGTPFYFGTFELGATATVASLLLFLGCTGKSAQIPLFVWLPDAMAGPTPVSALIHAATMVTSGVYLACRLSPVFMESATAMAVIAVVGALTALVAASIALVQNQMKRILAYSTVSQLGFMFAAVGTGAFTAGIFHVYTHAFFKACLFLGAGAVMHAVHAHGDADVRKLGGLRTKLPVIHWTFLVSCLAISGFPLFSGWFSKDEILLGAINATMFWEQAWLGWLVYVILVAAATMTAFYMFRLYFLVFWGTYRSAKVEVEAEEDSSPGASIPPPGHEDDHGYDPNPHRPHAAIAGVLSVLGVGAIVAGTVNLEPLLHLLHVHVDIAGAENGNIWGTWLSGTVVHFVPAGEGVGALSYLAAVGGTLATATGIGLAYVWYFKEGRMPMAQVTGFAKVLMNKWYVDEFYDATIVRGSKALAVFAAAIDKYLIDGILARASALGVSLISWLATRPQNGVMHSYAALMVVGLAVIGWWFTHPHTNLDGVATRSDVTWTTGRGLGYEYRWDIDDDGEADTEWSAEGNSASHTYGHDDWVGYALIFDGNRTGESEEIFLDDSVVVLTESDIGRGWEADPEAGTTPPSFRVDEDEIVFLKNDARARVRGGDAEVEERLHPGDTVQVGSLNVRIGAVVRASLEVRNSFGNVARDTSEVVIQPAPRTREVAALEAVPATQGGAR
;
A
#
# COMPACT_ATOMS: atom_id res chain seq x y z
N MET A 1 29.65 -12.89 -35.51
CA MET A 1 28.86 -12.75 -34.27
C MET A 1 28.12 -14.06 -34.11
N ASP A 2 28.45 -14.86 -33.09
CA ASP A 2 27.80 -16.15 -32.85
C ASP A 2 26.31 -15.98 -32.59
N PHE A 3 25.49 -16.81 -33.25
CA PHE A 3 24.02 -16.80 -33.10
C PHE A 3 23.56 -17.02 -31.65
N ALA A 4 24.32 -17.77 -30.85
CA ALA A 4 24.05 -17.99 -29.43
C ALA A 4 24.08 -16.68 -28.62
N ASN A 5 25.07 -15.81 -28.87
CA ASN A 5 25.21 -14.53 -28.18
C ASN A 5 24.06 -13.54 -28.46
N ILE A 6 23.40 -13.66 -29.62
CA ILE A 6 22.26 -12.80 -29.99
C ILE A 6 21.01 -13.27 -29.26
N ALA A 7 20.79 -14.59 -29.17
CA ALA A 7 19.66 -15.15 -28.43
C ALA A 7 19.73 -14.81 -26.93
N ASP A 8 20.91 -14.96 -26.32
CA ASP A 8 21.12 -14.70 -24.89
C ASP A 8 20.87 -13.24 -24.50
N LYS A 9 21.07 -12.29 -25.43
CA LYS A 9 20.90 -10.85 -25.19
C LYS A 9 19.70 -10.23 -25.89
N ALA A 10 18.87 -11.02 -26.57
CA ALA A 10 17.75 -10.52 -27.37
C ALA A 10 16.78 -9.71 -26.50
N LEU A 11 16.47 -10.18 -25.29
CA LEU A 11 15.52 -9.54 -24.38
C LEU A 11 15.96 -8.12 -23.99
N LEU A 12 17.24 -7.96 -23.65
CA LEU A 12 17.82 -6.66 -23.35
C LEU A 12 17.70 -5.71 -24.54
N TRP A 13 18.01 -6.18 -25.76
CA TRP A 13 17.91 -5.34 -26.96
C TRP A 13 16.47 -4.97 -27.35
N ILE A 14 15.49 -5.85 -27.11
CA ILE A 14 14.08 -5.53 -27.32
C ILE A 14 13.68 -4.30 -26.49
N VAL A 15 14.16 -4.19 -25.25
CA VAL A 15 13.92 -3.03 -24.36
C VAL A 15 14.79 -1.82 -24.74
N LEU A 16 16.08 -2.03 -24.99
CA LEU A 16 17.03 -0.95 -25.23
C LEU A 16 16.80 -0.22 -26.55
N LEU A 17 16.33 -0.90 -27.59
CA LEU A 17 16.07 -0.26 -28.89
C LEU A 17 15.07 0.92 -28.77
N PRO A 18 13.83 0.74 -28.28
CA PRO A 18 12.91 1.85 -28.09
C PRO A 18 13.43 2.87 -27.08
N LEU A 19 14.16 2.45 -26.03
CA LEU A 19 14.77 3.39 -25.08
C LEU A 19 15.82 4.29 -25.76
N PHE A 20 16.69 3.73 -26.58
CA PHE A 20 17.65 4.50 -27.39
C PHE A 20 16.93 5.41 -28.39
N GLY A 21 15.86 4.93 -29.02
CA GLY A 21 15.03 5.76 -29.90
C GLY A 21 14.45 6.97 -29.16
N ALA A 22 14.01 6.80 -27.92
CA ALA A 22 13.53 7.88 -27.06
C ALA A 22 14.66 8.86 -26.70
N VAL A 23 15.83 8.35 -26.27
CA VAL A 23 16.97 9.21 -25.89
C VAL A 23 17.50 10.00 -27.09
N ILE A 24 17.66 9.35 -28.25
CA ILE A 24 18.18 9.99 -29.46
C ILE A 24 17.21 11.07 -29.95
N ASN A 25 15.92 10.77 -30.06
CA ASN A 25 14.92 11.76 -30.46
C ASN A 25 14.73 12.86 -29.42
N GLY A 26 14.86 12.56 -28.13
CA GLY A 26 14.73 13.53 -27.05
C GLY A 26 15.88 14.53 -27.00
N VAL A 27 17.11 14.05 -27.20
CA VAL A 27 18.33 14.89 -27.14
C VAL A 27 18.59 15.60 -28.47
N PHE A 28 18.51 14.89 -29.59
CA PHE A 28 18.92 15.39 -30.90
C PHE A 28 17.74 15.75 -31.82
N GLY A 29 16.52 15.29 -31.52
CA GLY A 29 15.37 15.46 -32.41
C GLY A 29 14.92 16.91 -32.62
N ARG A 30 15.30 17.84 -31.74
CA ARG A 30 15.08 19.29 -31.95
C ARG A 30 15.92 19.85 -33.12
N PHE A 31 17.07 19.23 -33.40
CA PHE A 31 18.00 19.65 -34.45
C PHE A 31 17.92 18.76 -35.70
N ALA A 32 17.24 17.62 -35.60
CA ALA A 32 17.07 16.68 -36.70
C ALA A 32 15.87 17.05 -37.58
N ASP A 33 15.90 16.64 -38.84
CA ASP A 33 14.74 16.70 -39.71
C ASP A 33 13.71 15.62 -39.33
N LYS A 34 12.46 15.80 -39.79
CA LYS A 34 11.38 14.86 -39.49
C LYS A 34 11.72 13.45 -39.96
N SER A 35 12.42 13.29 -41.10
CA SER A 35 12.79 11.96 -41.62
C SER A 35 13.71 11.20 -40.67
N MET A 36 14.72 11.86 -40.08
CA MET A 36 15.59 11.20 -39.09
C MET A 36 14.84 10.87 -37.80
N VAL A 37 13.98 11.76 -37.32
CA VAL A 37 13.13 11.51 -36.14
C VAL A 37 12.24 10.28 -36.37
N THR A 38 11.61 10.20 -37.54
CA THR A 38 10.78 9.06 -37.94
C THR A 38 11.60 7.78 -38.05
N LEU A 39 12.77 7.83 -38.71
CA LEU A 39 13.64 6.66 -38.89
C LEU A 39 14.08 6.10 -37.53
N VAL A 40 14.51 6.96 -36.61
CA VAL A 40 14.92 6.56 -35.26
C VAL A 40 13.72 6.05 -34.46
N GLY A 41 12.61 6.79 -34.47
CA GLY A 41 11.42 6.46 -33.68
C GLY A 41 10.78 5.15 -34.09
N VAL A 42 10.42 5.05 -35.38
CA VAL A 42 9.76 3.87 -35.96
C VAL A 42 10.73 2.71 -36.12
N GLY A 43 11.97 2.98 -36.59
CA GLY A 43 12.97 1.96 -36.84
C GLY A 43 13.42 1.23 -35.57
N SER A 44 13.52 1.92 -34.43
CA SER A 44 13.85 1.24 -33.17
C SER A 44 12.75 0.29 -32.71
N VAL A 45 11.48 0.66 -32.86
CA VAL A 45 10.34 -0.20 -32.51
C VAL A 45 10.21 -1.36 -33.50
N ALA A 46 10.48 -1.13 -34.78
CA ALA A 46 10.54 -2.19 -35.79
C ALA A 46 11.63 -3.22 -35.46
N GLY A 47 12.82 -2.77 -35.05
CA GLY A 47 13.89 -3.65 -34.57
C GLY A 47 13.48 -4.47 -33.35
N ALA A 48 12.80 -3.84 -32.38
CA ALA A 48 12.27 -4.54 -31.21
C ALA A 48 11.21 -5.59 -31.59
N PHE A 49 10.32 -5.31 -32.55
CA PHE A 49 9.34 -6.26 -33.06
C PHE A 49 10.00 -7.47 -33.74
N VAL A 50 11.02 -7.25 -34.58
CA VAL A 50 11.77 -8.34 -35.23
C VAL A 50 12.45 -9.24 -34.20
N LEU A 51 13.08 -8.64 -33.18
CA LEU A 51 13.68 -9.41 -32.09
C LEU A 51 12.63 -10.14 -31.23
N SER A 52 11.48 -9.52 -30.96
CA SER A 52 10.36 -10.17 -30.27
C SER A 52 9.83 -11.36 -31.06
N LEU A 53 9.72 -11.24 -32.39
CA LEU A 53 9.30 -12.34 -33.27
C LEU A 53 10.32 -13.49 -33.25
N PHE A 54 11.61 -13.15 -33.29
CA PHE A 54 12.69 -14.12 -33.16
C PHE A 54 12.62 -14.86 -31.80
N SER A 55 12.51 -14.13 -30.68
CA SER A 55 12.38 -14.71 -29.34
C SER A 55 11.12 -15.55 -29.18
N PHE A 56 10.01 -15.15 -29.80
CA PHE A 56 8.76 -15.91 -29.79
C PHE A 56 8.92 -17.27 -30.49
N PHE A 57 9.47 -17.30 -31.71
CA PHE A 57 9.70 -18.58 -32.41
C PHE A 57 10.77 -19.42 -31.74
N HIS A 58 11.77 -18.80 -31.10
CA HIS A 58 12.75 -19.52 -30.29
C HIS A 58 12.07 -20.20 -29.09
N LEU A 59 11.18 -19.48 -28.37
CA LEU A 59 10.40 -20.04 -27.27
C LEU A 59 9.51 -21.20 -27.72
N VAL A 60 8.83 -21.08 -28.88
CA VAL A 60 8.04 -22.17 -29.48
C VAL A 60 8.90 -23.42 -29.69
N GLY A 61 10.11 -23.27 -30.22
CA GLY A 61 11.05 -24.38 -30.41
C GLY A 61 11.53 -25.00 -29.09
N LEU A 62 11.80 -24.17 -28.07
CA LEU A 62 12.21 -24.62 -26.75
C LEU A 62 11.08 -25.40 -26.05
N LYS A 63 9.84 -24.91 -26.11
CA LYS A 63 8.68 -25.61 -25.54
C LYS A 63 8.48 -26.99 -26.15
N GLY A 64 8.62 -27.09 -27.48
CA GLY A 64 8.54 -28.37 -28.19
C GLY A 64 9.63 -29.38 -27.80
N ALA A 65 10.77 -28.92 -27.25
CA ALA A 65 11.90 -29.76 -26.86
C ALA A 65 11.98 -30.06 -25.35
N LEU A 66 11.58 -29.10 -24.50
CA LEU A 66 11.85 -29.10 -23.06
C LEU A 66 10.58 -29.04 -22.19
N GLY A 67 9.40 -28.83 -22.77
CA GLY A 67 8.11 -28.75 -22.05
C GLY A 67 7.57 -27.32 -21.89
N ASP A 68 6.38 -27.21 -21.28
CA ASP A 68 5.60 -25.96 -21.26
C ASP A 68 6.05 -24.90 -20.25
N ASP A 69 6.83 -25.26 -19.23
CA ASP A 69 7.30 -24.37 -18.16
C ASP A 69 8.55 -23.56 -18.55
N VAL A 70 9.04 -23.75 -19.76
CA VAL A 70 10.32 -23.18 -20.22
C VAL A 70 10.15 -21.69 -20.52
N ALA A 71 11.12 -20.90 -20.06
CA ALA A 71 11.22 -19.48 -20.32
C ALA A 71 12.64 -19.09 -20.76
N ILE A 72 12.76 -18.04 -21.57
CA ILE A 72 14.06 -17.43 -21.90
C ILE A 72 14.33 -16.38 -20.81
N THR A 73 15.44 -16.52 -20.10
CA THR A 73 15.83 -15.57 -19.05
C THR A 73 17.14 -14.86 -19.41
N ASN A 74 17.23 -13.58 -19.05
CA ASN A 74 18.44 -12.79 -19.18
C ASN A 74 18.63 -11.94 -17.92
N GLU A 75 19.55 -12.38 -17.05
CA GLU A 75 20.00 -11.58 -15.91
C GLU A 75 20.96 -10.50 -16.41
N VAL A 76 20.59 -9.23 -16.22
CA VAL A 76 21.36 -8.09 -16.72
C VAL A 76 22.43 -7.70 -15.70
N TYR A 77 22.02 -7.47 -14.45
CA TYR A 77 22.90 -7.16 -13.33
C TYR A 77 22.16 -7.27 -11.98
N HIS A 78 22.90 -7.45 -10.88
CA HIS A 78 22.39 -7.33 -9.51
C HIS A 78 22.16 -5.86 -9.15
N TRP A 79 20.93 -5.50 -8.75
CA TRP A 79 20.56 -4.12 -8.46
C TRP A 79 20.92 -3.72 -7.03
N PHE A 80 20.37 -4.41 -6.05
CA PHE A 80 20.66 -4.27 -4.63
C PHE A 80 20.10 -5.47 -3.84
N SER A 81 20.51 -5.64 -2.59
CA SER A 81 19.93 -6.64 -1.69
C SER A 81 19.17 -5.95 -0.54
N LEU A 82 18.03 -6.52 -0.15
CA LEU A 82 17.30 -6.15 1.05
C LEU A 82 17.62 -7.14 2.17
N TYR A 83 17.74 -6.65 3.40
CA TYR A 83 18.01 -7.50 4.57
C TYR A 83 16.80 -7.47 5.50
N LEU A 84 16.15 -8.62 5.69
CA LEU A 84 15.01 -8.80 6.60
C LEU A 84 15.41 -9.72 7.76
N GLY A 85 15.97 -9.13 8.82
CA GLY A 85 16.62 -9.87 9.89
C GLY A 85 17.95 -10.46 9.40
N SER A 86 18.09 -11.78 9.43
CA SER A 86 19.25 -12.50 8.88
C SER A 86 19.08 -12.95 7.42
N SER A 87 17.91 -12.76 6.82
CA SER A 87 17.63 -13.17 5.44
C SER A 87 18.03 -12.06 4.46
N GLU A 88 18.88 -12.41 3.49
CA GLU A 88 19.17 -11.57 2.33
C GLU A 88 18.17 -11.87 1.21
N ILE A 89 17.55 -10.81 0.67
CA ILE A 89 16.63 -10.86 -0.47
C ILE A 89 17.29 -10.09 -1.62
N PRO A 90 17.97 -10.78 -2.57
CA PRO A 90 18.61 -10.12 -3.69
C PRO A 90 17.56 -9.62 -4.69
N ILE A 91 17.75 -8.40 -5.19
CA ILE A 91 16.94 -7.81 -6.26
C ILE A 91 17.81 -7.70 -7.50
N ASN A 92 17.57 -8.59 -8.46
CA ASN A 92 18.26 -8.61 -9.74
C ASN A 92 17.41 -7.92 -10.81
N VAL A 93 18.06 -7.22 -11.74
CA VAL A 93 17.41 -6.81 -12.98
C VAL A 93 17.49 -7.98 -13.95
N THR A 94 16.48 -8.83 -13.91
CA THR A 94 16.35 -10.00 -14.77
C THR A 94 15.13 -9.84 -15.67
N PHE A 95 15.32 -10.12 -16.96
CA PHE A 95 14.26 -10.17 -17.94
C PHE A 95 13.87 -11.62 -18.23
N VAL A 96 12.57 -11.88 -18.26
CA VAL A 96 11.97 -13.17 -18.58
C VAL A 96 11.06 -13.04 -19.80
N PHE A 97 11.15 -14.02 -20.70
CA PHE A 97 10.30 -14.17 -21.86
C PHE A 97 9.76 -15.61 -21.88
N ASP A 98 8.55 -15.75 -21.38
CA ASP A 98 7.76 -16.97 -21.26
C ASP A 98 6.46 -16.87 -22.08
N SER A 99 5.56 -17.84 -21.90
CA SER A 99 4.31 -17.93 -22.65
C SER A 99 3.46 -16.67 -22.55
N LEU A 100 3.35 -16.10 -21.34
CA LEU A 100 2.51 -14.94 -21.06
C LEU A 100 3.16 -13.65 -21.59
N SER A 101 4.40 -13.39 -21.20
CA SER A 101 5.16 -12.21 -21.63
C SER A 101 5.45 -12.22 -23.13
N GLY A 102 5.58 -13.40 -23.76
CA GLY A 102 5.78 -13.54 -25.20
C GLY A 102 4.59 -13.08 -26.03
N ILE A 103 3.37 -13.46 -25.65
CA ILE A 103 2.14 -12.94 -26.30
C ILE A 103 2.07 -11.43 -26.13
N MET A 104 2.32 -10.93 -24.92
CA MET A 104 2.27 -9.51 -24.63
C MET A 104 3.35 -8.74 -25.40
N ALA A 105 4.56 -9.27 -25.54
CA ALA A 105 5.62 -8.65 -26.31
C ALA A 105 5.24 -8.52 -27.78
N MET A 106 4.63 -9.55 -28.37
CA MET A 106 4.12 -9.52 -29.74
C MET A 106 3.01 -8.48 -29.92
N VAL A 107 2.09 -8.36 -28.96
CA VAL A 107 1.02 -7.35 -28.97
C VAL A 107 1.59 -5.94 -28.84
N VAL A 108 2.43 -5.72 -27.83
CA VAL A 108 3.03 -4.41 -27.51
C VAL A 108 3.89 -3.94 -28.68
N THR A 109 4.86 -4.73 -29.14
CA THR A 109 5.77 -4.33 -30.22
C THR A 109 5.10 -4.31 -31.59
N GLY A 110 4.20 -5.25 -31.90
CA GLY A 110 3.51 -5.34 -33.19
C GLY A 110 2.49 -4.23 -33.39
N ILE A 111 1.53 -4.08 -32.47
CA ILE A 111 0.54 -3.00 -32.54
C ILE A 111 1.19 -1.66 -32.25
N GLY A 112 2.19 -1.61 -31.36
CA GLY A 112 3.02 -0.43 -31.16
C GLY A 112 3.67 0.06 -32.45
N LEU A 113 4.28 -0.82 -33.25
CA LEU A 113 4.85 -0.48 -34.55
C LEU A 113 3.80 0.11 -35.50
N LEU A 114 2.61 -0.51 -35.58
CA LEU A 114 1.51 -0.01 -36.41
C LEU A 114 1.05 1.40 -35.98
N ILE A 115 0.99 1.66 -34.68
CA ILE A 115 0.68 2.99 -34.13
C ILE A 115 1.78 4.01 -34.45
N HIS A 116 3.06 3.61 -34.40
CA HIS A 116 4.17 4.48 -34.79
C HIS A 116 4.09 4.86 -36.27
N ILE A 117 3.78 3.89 -37.16
CA ILE A 117 3.58 4.13 -38.59
C ILE A 117 2.39 5.08 -38.82
N TYR A 118 1.26 4.84 -38.16
CA TYR A 118 0.08 5.71 -38.24
C TYR A 118 0.41 7.16 -37.81
N SER A 119 1.23 7.30 -36.78
CA SER A 119 1.58 8.60 -36.21
C SER A 119 2.42 9.48 -37.12
N ILE A 120 3.11 8.90 -38.11
CA ILE A 120 3.91 9.66 -39.09
C ILE A 120 3.03 10.66 -39.82
N GLU A 121 1.85 10.20 -40.25
CA GLU A 121 0.89 11.00 -41.00
C GLU A 121 0.04 11.86 -40.07
N TYR A 122 -0.48 11.28 -38.99
CA TYR A 122 -1.38 12.01 -38.08
C TYR A 122 -0.72 13.23 -37.41
N MET A 123 0.58 13.15 -37.10
CA MET A 123 1.33 14.23 -36.47
C MET A 123 2.15 15.06 -37.47
N ALA A 124 1.98 14.85 -38.77
CA ALA A 124 2.85 15.43 -39.80
C ALA A 124 2.95 16.96 -39.70
N ASP A 125 1.87 17.64 -39.34
CA ASP A 125 1.80 19.10 -39.26
C ASP A 125 2.01 19.65 -37.83
N ASP A 126 2.17 18.79 -36.82
CA ASP A 126 2.35 19.21 -35.43
C ASP A 126 3.79 19.67 -35.15
N PRO A 127 4.00 20.83 -34.50
CA PRO A 127 5.34 21.36 -34.18
C PRO A 127 6.10 20.49 -33.17
N GLY A 128 5.40 19.71 -32.35
CA GLY A 128 5.95 18.82 -31.33
C GLY A 128 6.37 17.43 -31.82
N TYR A 129 6.59 17.24 -33.12
CA TYR A 129 6.86 15.92 -33.74
C TYR A 129 7.95 15.09 -33.04
N ALA A 130 9.12 15.69 -32.76
CA ALA A 130 10.22 14.99 -32.09
C ALA A 130 9.89 14.62 -30.64
N ARG A 131 9.20 15.50 -29.91
CA ARG A 131 8.73 15.24 -28.55
C ARG A 131 7.73 14.08 -28.52
N PHE A 132 6.84 14.03 -29.51
CA PHE A 132 5.84 12.99 -29.63
C PHE A 132 6.46 11.60 -29.79
N PHE A 133 7.37 11.42 -30.75
CA PHE A 133 8.08 10.14 -30.93
C PHE A 133 9.00 9.80 -29.76
N THR A 134 9.59 10.79 -29.10
CA THR A 134 10.34 10.57 -27.86
C THR A 134 9.47 9.91 -26.79
N TYR A 135 8.28 10.47 -26.55
CA TYR A 135 7.35 9.95 -25.54
C TYR A 135 6.74 8.60 -25.92
N LEU A 136 6.40 8.38 -27.20
CA LEU A 136 5.93 7.07 -27.66
C LEU A 136 7.00 5.98 -27.48
N ASN A 137 8.24 6.26 -27.85
CA ASN A 137 9.34 5.32 -27.69
C ASN A 137 9.66 5.03 -26.22
N LEU A 138 9.62 6.06 -25.36
CA LEU A 138 9.81 5.90 -23.92
C LEU A 138 8.69 5.05 -23.30
N PHE A 139 7.46 5.25 -23.77
CA PHE A 139 6.31 4.45 -23.38
C PHE A 139 6.51 2.98 -23.76
N MET A 140 6.97 2.71 -24.99
CA MET A 140 7.28 1.36 -25.46
C MET A 140 8.34 0.68 -24.59
N ALA A 141 9.45 1.37 -24.30
CA ALA A 141 10.50 0.84 -23.43
C ALA A 141 9.98 0.53 -22.02
N SER A 142 9.19 1.44 -21.43
CA SER A 142 8.62 1.26 -20.09
C SER A 142 7.66 0.08 -20.03
N MET A 143 6.82 -0.10 -21.06
CA MET A 143 5.90 -1.23 -21.15
C MET A 143 6.66 -2.56 -21.33
N LEU A 144 7.77 -2.57 -22.07
CA LEU A 144 8.60 -3.77 -22.24
C LEU A 144 9.31 -4.16 -20.93
N ILE A 145 9.78 -3.19 -20.15
CA ILE A 145 10.32 -3.44 -18.80
C ILE A 145 9.24 -4.05 -17.91
N LEU A 146 8.01 -3.55 -17.97
CA LEU A 146 6.88 -4.05 -17.19
C LEU A 146 6.62 -5.53 -17.48
N ILE A 147 6.50 -5.91 -18.76
CA ILE A 147 6.16 -7.29 -19.12
C ILE A 147 7.34 -8.26 -18.97
N PHE A 148 8.58 -7.81 -19.13
CA PHE A 148 9.75 -8.70 -19.01
C PHE A 148 10.28 -8.80 -17.58
N GLY A 149 9.86 -7.98 -16.62
CA GLY A 149 10.35 -8.09 -15.25
C GLY A 149 10.10 -9.48 -14.66
N SER A 150 11.16 -10.18 -14.24
CA SER A 150 11.03 -11.44 -13.49
C SER A 150 10.59 -11.24 -12.05
N SER A 151 10.79 -10.03 -11.52
CA SER A 151 10.46 -9.64 -10.16
C SER A 151 9.49 -8.47 -10.10
N MET A 152 8.77 -8.38 -8.99
CA MET A 152 7.82 -7.29 -8.72
C MET A 152 8.48 -5.90 -8.76
N PRO A 153 9.69 -5.66 -8.22
CA PRO A 153 10.36 -4.37 -8.33
C PRO A 153 10.68 -3.97 -9.78
N VAL A 154 11.19 -4.88 -10.60
CA VAL A 154 11.51 -4.59 -12.01
C VAL A 154 10.23 -4.29 -12.79
N MET A 155 9.18 -5.09 -12.59
CA MET A 155 7.88 -4.80 -13.16
C MET A 155 7.36 -3.44 -12.66
N PHE A 156 7.53 -3.10 -11.38
CA PHE A 156 7.08 -1.84 -10.79
C PHE A 156 7.80 -0.62 -11.40
N VAL A 157 9.08 -0.74 -11.76
CA VAL A 157 9.79 0.29 -12.55
C VAL A 157 9.09 0.53 -13.89
N GLY A 158 8.73 -0.53 -14.61
CA GLY A 158 7.95 -0.42 -15.84
C GLY A 158 6.54 0.14 -15.62
N TRP A 159 5.88 -0.28 -14.54
CA TRP A 159 4.54 0.15 -14.10
C TRP A 159 4.45 1.66 -13.84
N GLU A 160 5.45 2.20 -13.15
CA GLU A 160 5.62 3.62 -12.91
C GLU A 160 6.05 4.36 -14.18
N GLY A 161 6.95 3.76 -14.96
CA GLY A 161 7.39 4.28 -16.26
C GLY A 161 6.24 4.52 -17.24
N VAL A 162 5.32 3.56 -17.39
CA VAL A 162 4.13 3.74 -18.23
C VAL A 162 3.17 4.79 -17.66
N GLY A 163 3.11 4.95 -16.34
CA GLY A 163 2.33 6.00 -15.68
C GLY A 163 2.87 7.41 -15.95
N LEU A 164 4.19 7.57 -15.89
CA LEU A 164 4.87 8.82 -16.26
C LEU A 164 4.67 9.13 -17.76
N CYS A 165 4.85 8.13 -18.63
CA CYS A 165 4.69 8.32 -20.06
C CYS A 165 3.25 8.68 -20.43
N SER A 166 2.25 8.09 -19.75
CA SER A 166 0.84 8.44 -19.99
C SER A 166 0.54 9.88 -19.57
N TYR A 167 1.10 10.36 -18.45
CA TYR A 167 0.99 11.76 -18.03
C TYR A 167 1.52 12.71 -19.13
N LEU A 168 2.73 12.42 -19.65
CA LEU A 168 3.37 13.23 -20.69
C LEU A 168 2.60 13.21 -22.03
N LEU A 169 2.03 12.06 -22.40
CA LEU A 169 1.31 11.88 -23.66
C LEU A 169 -0.13 12.43 -23.61
N ILE A 170 -0.84 12.29 -22.49
CA ILE A 170 -2.18 12.86 -22.30
C ILE A 170 -2.07 14.40 -22.27
N GLY A 171 -1.09 14.92 -21.52
CA GLY A 171 -0.78 16.35 -21.46
C GLY A 171 0.08 16.87 -22.61
N PHE A 172 0.12 16.18 -23.77
CA PHE A 172 1.03 16.54 -24.87
C PHE A 172 0.80 17.96 -25.39
N TRP A 173 -0.45 18.38 -25.52
CA TRP A 173 -0.86 19.75 -25.84
C TRP A 173 -1.11 20.55 -24.56
N TYR A 174 -0.06 20.71 -23.74
CA TYR A 174 -0.13 21.32 -22.40
C TYR A 174 -0.54 22.80 -22.37
N GLU A 175 -0.49 23.50 -23.50
CA GLU A 175 -0.93 24.89 -23.61
C GLU A 175 -2.43 25.03 -23.32
N ASN A 176 -3.21 23.98 -23.60
CA ASN A 176 -4.59 23.89 -23.17
C ASN A 176 -4.66 23.42 -21.70
N GLY A 177 -5.06 24.33 -20.81
CA GLY A 177 -5.17 24.04 -19.38
C GLY A 177 -6.08 22.86 -19.03
N SER A 178 -7.10 22.57 -19.84
CA SER A 178 -7.98 21.41 -19.63
C SER A 178 -7.28 20.09 -19.93
N TYR A 179 -6.41 20.05 -20.95
CA TYR A 179 -5.64 18.86 -21.33
C TYR A 179 -4.51 18.60 -20.32
N ALA A 180 -3.84 19.66 -19.84
CA ALA A 180 -2.88 19.55 -18.74
C ALA A 180 -3.53 19.04 -17.45
N ALA A 181 -4.74 19.51 -17.11
CA ALA A 181 -5.50 19.04 -15.96
C ALA A 181 -5.89 17.55 -16.09
N ALA A 182 -6.28 17.11 -17.29
CA ALA A 182 -6.58 15.70 -17.57
C ALA A 182 -5.36 14.80 -17.37
N GLY A 183 -4.18 15.21 -17.87
CA GLY A 183 -2.91 14.49 -17.62
C GLY A 183 -2.61 14.37 -16.13
N LYS A 184 -2.71 15.47 -15.37
CA LYS A 184 -2.51 15.45 -13.92
C LYS A 184 -3.50 14.52 -13.19
N LYS A 185 -4.77 14.54 -13.57
CA LYS A 185 -5.79 13.65 -13.00
C LYS A 185 -5.42 12.20 -13.24
N ALA A 186 -5.04 11.83 -14.47
CA ALA A 186 -4.58 10.48 -14.79
C ALA A 186 -3.37 10.07 -13.94
N PHE A 187 -2.38 10.95 -13.78
CA PHE A 187 -1.20 10.64 -12.97
C PHE A 187 -1.55 10.38 -11.50
N ILE A 188 -2.36 11.26 -10.88
CA ILE A 188 -2.74 11.14 -9.46
C ILE A 188 -3.57 9.89 -9.21
N VAL A 189 -4.57 9.62 -10.05
CA VAL A 189 -5.47 8.47 -9.86
C VAL A 189 -4.70 7.16 -10.03
N ASN A 190 -3.79 7.08 -11.00
CA ASN A 190 -2.91 5.92 -11.13
C ASN A 190 -1.99 5.76 -9.92
N ARG A 191 -1.42 6.86 -9.39
CA ARG A 191 -0.55 6.83 -8.21
C ARG A 191 -1.22 6.29 -6.95
N ILE A 192 -2.51 6.56 -6.77
CA ILE A 192 -3.31 5.99 -5.69
C ILE A 192 -3.36 4.46 -5.82
N GLY A 193 -3.54 3.94 -7.04
CA GLY A 193 -3.43 2.50 -7.30
C GLY A 193 -2.02 1.97 -7.06
N ASP A 194 -0.99 2.68 -7.53
CA ASP A 194 0.42 2.27 -7.43
C ASP A 194 0.85 2.06 -5.96
N PHE A 195 0.26 2.81 -5.02
CA PHE A 195 0.42 2.59 -3.58
C PHE A 195 -0.09 1.21 -3.13
N GLY A 196 -1.18 0.71 -3.71
CA GLY A 196 -1.69 -0.64 -3.48
C GLY A 196 -0.72 -1.73 -3.96
N VAL A 197 -0.11 -1.55 -5.14
CA VAL A 197 0.93 -2.48 -5.63
C VAL A 197 2.11 -2.53 -4.66
N LEU A 198 2.56 -1.36 -4.20
CA LEU A 198 3.69 -1.24 -3.27
C LEU A 198 3.41 -1.96 -1.94
N LEU A 199 2.21 -1.76 -1.36
CA LEU A 199 1.82 -2.45 -0.13
C LEU A 199 1.67 -3.95 -0.33
N GLY A 200 1.01 -4.38 -1.42
CA GLY A 200 0.87 -5.81 -1.75
C GLY A 200 2.22 -6.50 -1.94
N MET A 201 3.17 -5.80 -2.57
CA MET A 201 4.56 -6.26 -2.70
C MET A 201 5.26 -6.45 -1.35
N PHE A 202 5.09 -5.52 -0.41
CA PHE A 202 5.67 -5.69 0.92
C PHE A 202 5.03 -6.83 1.71
N VAL A 203 3.72 -7.02 1.60
CA VAL A 203 3.04 -8.17 2.25
C VAL A 203 3.57 -9.49 1.71
N LEU A 204 3.68 -9.64 0.39
CA LEU A 204 4.24 -10.85 -0.22
C LEU A 204 5.70 -11.07 0.17
N MET A 205 6.53 -10.02 0.12
CA MET A 205 7.94 -10.11 0.53
C MET A 205 8.10 -10.58 1.98
N MET A 206 7.27 -10.08 2.90
CA MET A 206 7.31 -10.50 4.31
C MET A 206 6.95 -11.98 4.49
N ALA A 207 6.03 -12.49 3.67
CA ALA A 207 5.54 -13.86 3.73
C ALA A 207 6.46 -14.87 3.01
N THR A 208 6.86 -14.59 1.78
CA THR A 208 7.61 -15.52 0.91
C THR A 208 9.13 -15.35 1.04
N ARG A 209 9.60 -14.21 1.57
CA ARG A 209 11.02 -13.83 1.58
C ARG A 209 11.66 -13.74 0.19
N SER A 210 10.84 -13.55 -0.85
CA SER A 210 11.30 -13.27 -2.21
C SER A 210 10.41 -12.22 -2.87
N LEU A 211 10.96 -11.59 -3.91
CA LEU A 211 10.26 -10.64 -4.78
C LEU A 211 10.21 -11.11 -6.25
N GLU A 212 10.79 -12.28 -6.55
CA GLU A 212 10.70 -12.93 -7.85
C GLU A 212 9.33 -13.61 -8.02
N PHE A 213 8.74 -13.53 -9.21
CA PHE A 213 7.42 -14.10 -9.48
C PHE A 213 7.38 -15.62 -9.28
N ASP A 214 8.43 -16.32 -9.71
CA ASP A 214 8.50 -17.79 -9.64
C ASP A 214 8.54 -18.27 -8.19
N ASP A 215 9.35 -17.64 -7.34
CA ASP A 215 9.42 -17.95 -5.90
C ASP A 215 8.11 -17.65 -5.18
N ILE A 216 7.49 -16.50 -5.49
CA ILE A 216 6.20 -16.10 -4.90
C ILE A 216 5.12 -17.12 -5.27
N ASN A 217 5.05 -17.50 -6.55
CA ASN A 217 4.08 -18.46 -7.05
C ASN A 217 4.31 -19.87 -6.49
N ALA A 218 5.57 -20.30 -6.34
CA ALA A 218 5.92 -21.56 -5.70
C ALA A 218 5.52 -21.59 -4.21
N ALA A 219 5.57 -20.44 -3.54
CA ALA A 219 5.15 -20.29 -2.15
C ALA A 219 3.64 -20.02 -1.97
N ALA A 220 2.84 -19.96 -3.04
CA ALA A 220 1.45 -19.51 -2.98
C ALA A 220 0.60 -20.27 -1.95
N SER A 221 0.70 -21.60 -1.91
CA SER A 221 -0.05 -22.45 -0.98
C SER A 221 0.20 -22.17 0.51
N SER A 222 1.30 -21.49 0.85
CA SER A 222 1.61 -21.05 2.21
C SER A 222 0.94 -19.72 2.61
N LEU A 223 0.41 -18.98 1.64
CA LEU A 223 -0.19 -17.65 1.82
C LEU A 223 -1.63 -17.69 2.36
N GLY A 224 -2.22 -18.88 2.53
CA GLY A 224 -3.51 -19.05 3.22
C GLY A 224 -3.46 -18.71 4.72
N THR A 225 -2.27 -18.52 5.29
CA THR A 225 -2.06 -18.20 6.71
C THR A 225 -2.47 -16.76 7.06
N PRO A 226 -2.92 -16.49 8.31
CA PRO A 226 -3.34 -15.15 8.72
C PRO A 226 -2.18 -14.13 8.70
N PHE A 227 -2.48 -12.92 8.21
CA PHE A 227 -1.59 -11.77 8.23
C PHE A 227 -1.91 -10.85 9.41
N TYR A 228 -0.90 -10.52 10.20
CA TYR A 228 -1.00 -9.67 11.37
C TYR A 228 -0.34 -8.30 11.12
N PHE A 229 -1.03 -7.22 11.47
CA PHE A 229 -0.47 -5.87 11.57
C PHE A 229 -0.36 -5.48 13.04
N GLY A 230 0.86 -5.59 13.60
CA GLY A 230 1.06 -5.50 15.04
C GLY A 230 0.36 -6.67 15.74
N THR A 231 -0.61 -6.36 16.60
CA THR A 231 -1.43 -7.35 17.32
C THR A 231 -2.77 -7.66 16.63
N PHE A 232 -3.09 -7.01 15.51
CA PHE A 232 -4.38 -7.15 14.84
C PHE A 232 -4.29 -8.10 13.65
N GLU A 233 -5.17 -9.10 13.60
CA GLU A 233 -5.34 -9.97 12.43
C GLU A 233 -6.18 -9.25 11.37
N LEU A 234 -5.63 -9.08 10.16
CA LEU A 234 -6.34 -8.45 9.04
C LEU A 234 -7.07 -9.47 8.14
N GLY A 235 -6.68 -10.74 8.19
CA GLY A 235 -7.21 -11.83 7.37
C GLY A 235 -6.09 -12.65 6.74
N ALA A 236 -6.43 -13.62 5.88
CA ALA A 236 -5.42 -14.44 5.21
C ALA A 236 -4.47 -13.58 4.35
N THR A 237 -3.18 -13.91 4.39
CA THR A 237 -2.10 -13.17 3.71
C THR A 237 -2.37 -13.04 2.21
N ALA A 238 -2.81 -14.13 1.56
CA ALA A 238 -3.22 -14.12 0.16
C ALA A 238 -4.35 -13.13 -0.12
N THR A 239 -5.33 -13.01 0.79
CA THR A 239 -6.47 -12.09 0.65
C THR A 239 -6.00 -10.64 0.75
N VAL A 240 -5.20 -10.32 1.77
CA VAL A 240 -4.67 -8.97 2.00
C VAL A 240 -3.79 -8.55 0.82
N ALA A 241 -2.83 -9.41 0.42
CA ALA A 241 -1.95 -9.16 -0.70
C ALA A 241 -2.75 -8.98 -2.01
N SER A 242 -3.67 -9.89 -2.33
CA SER A 242 -4.44 -9.87 -3.57
C SER A 242 -5.33 -8.62 -3.68
N LEU A 243 -5.99 -8.19 -2.59
CA LEU A 243 -6.82 -6.99 -2.61
C LEU A 243 -5.99 -5.70 -2.75
N LEU A 244 -4.81 -5.64 -2.13
CA LEU A 244 -3.88 -4.52 -2.29
C LEU A 244 -3.30 -4.45 -3.71
N LEU A 245 -2.88 -5.58 -4.26
CA LEU A 245 -2.44 -5.66 -5.67
C LEU A 245 -3.58 -5.31 -6.62
N PHE A 246 -4.80 -5.76 -6.34
CA PHE A 246 -5.98 -5.42 -7.13
C PHE A 246 -6.29 -3.92 -7.07
N LEU A 247 -6.10 -3.24 -5.94
CA LEU A 247 -6.18 -1.77 -5.88
C LEU A 247 -5.22 -1.12 -6.90
N GLY A 248 -4.01 -1.66 -7.02
CA GLY A 248 -3.08 -1.34 -8.10
C GLY A 248 -3.65 -1.53 -9.50
N CYS A 249 -4.17 -2.72 -9.76
CA CYS A 249 -4.84 -3.05 -11.02
C CYS A 249 -6.00 -2.08 -11.32
N THR A 250 -6.77 -1.66 -10.30
CA THR A 250 -7.89 -0.74 -10.51
C THR A 250 -7.46 0.63 -11.02
N GLY A 251 -6.29 1.12 -10.60
CA GLY A 251 -5.70 2.37 -11.08
C GLY A 251 -5.39 2.30 -12.57
N LYS A 252 -4.49 1.39 -12.98
CA LYS A 252 -4.02 1.29 -14.37
C LYS A 252 -5.09 0.79 -15.34
N SER A 253 -5.93 -0.15 -14.91
CA SER A 253 -6.98 -0.74 -15.76
C SER A 253 -8.33 -0.08 -15.60
N ALA A 254 -8.38 1.11 -14.99
CA ALA A 254 -9.58 1.93 -14.86
C ALA A 254 -10.80 1.12 -14.35
N GLN A 255 -10.62 0.35 -13.27
CA GLN A 255 -11.74 -0.35 -12.62
C GLN A 255 -12.42 0.56 -11.61
N ILE A 256 -13.66 0.24 -11.22
CA ILE A 256 -14.25 0.86 -10.04
C ILE A 256 -13.33 0.56 -8.83
N PRO A 257 -12.90 1.58 -8.07
CA PRO A 257 -13.47 2.93 -8.04
C PRO A 257 -12.65 3.99 -8.85
N LEU A 258 -11.48 3.64 -9.38
CA LEU A 258 -10.49 4.55 -9.99
C LEU A 258 -10.63 4.76 -11.52
N PHE A 259 -11.78 4.45 -12.14
CA PHE A 259 -11.95 4.53 -13.60
C PHE A 259 -12.01 5.95 -14.20
N VAL A 260 -12.15 6.99 -13.37
CA VAL A 260 -12.51 8.36 -13.77
C VAL A 260 -11.51 9.08 -14.67
N TRP A 261 -10.26 8.62 -14.74
CA TRP A 261 -9.23 9.28 -15.53
C TRP A 261 -9.26 8.90 -17.02
N LEU A 262 -9.71 7.69 -17.36
CA LEU A 262 -9.60 7.14 -18.71
C LEU A 262 -10.44 7.93 -19.75
N PRO A 263 -11.68 8.39 -19.45
CA PRO A 263 -12.44 9.20 -20.38
C PRO A 263 -11.81 10.57 -20.66
N ASP A 264 -11.13 11.15 -19.66
CA ASP A 264 -10.49 12.46 -19.79
C ASP A 264 -9.11 12.34 -20.48
N ALA A 265 -8.50 11.15 -20.46
CA ALA A 265 -7.28 10.84 -21.21
C ALA A 265 -7.43 11.02 -22.74
N MET A 266 -8.67 11.13 -23.24
CA MET A 266 -8.99 11.44 -24.64
C MET A 266 -8.61 12.86 -25.05
N ALA A 267 -8.12 13.69 -24.12
CA ALA A 267 -7.44 14.95 -24.41
C ALA A 267 -6.16 14.76 -25.26
N GLY A 268 -5.47 13.62 -25.13
CA GLY A 268 -4.24 13.35 -25.87
C GLY A 268 -4.48 13.09 -27.37
N PRO A 269 -3.40 13.09 -28.17
CA PRO A 269 -3.47 12.72 -29.59
C PRO A 269 -4.04 11.32 -29.79
N THR A 270 -4.81 11.12 -30.86
CA THR A 270 -5.51 9.83 -31.06
C THR A 270 -4.61 8.59 -31.15
N PRO A 271 -3.39 8.65 -31.73
CA PRO A 271 -2.47 7.50 -31.69
C PRO A 271 -2.08 7.10 -30.26
N VAL A 272 -2.00 8.06 -29.33
CA VAL A 272 -1.76 7.80 -27.90
C VAL A 272 -2.94 7.04 -27.30
N SER A 273 -4.17 7.45 -27.60
CA SER A 273 -5.37 6.75 -27.13
C SER A 273 -5.36 5.30 -27.59
N ALA A 274 -5.00 5.03 -28.85
CA ALA A 274 -4.85 3.66 -29.35
C ALA A 274 -3.77 2.87 -28.59
N LEU A 275 -2.60 3.48 -28.32
CA LEU A 275 -1.50 2.80 -27.63
C LEU A 275 -1.88 2.43 -26.20
N ILE A 276 -2.32 3.42 -25.41
CA ILE A 276 -2.64 3.28 -23.99
C ILE A 276 -3.83 2.33 -23.79
N HIS A 277 -4.86 2.41 -24.65
CA HIS A 277 -6.15 1.74 -24.42
C HIS A 277 -6.27 0.37 -25.08
N ALA A 278 -5.47 0.05 -26.09
CA ALA A 278 -5.59 -1.22 -26.80
C ALA A 278 -4.60 -2.27 -26.29
N ALA A 279 -3.30 -1.93 -26.28
CA ALA A 279 -2.23 -2.93 -26.18
C ALA A 279 -1.44 -2.90 -24.86
N THR A 280 -1.47 -1.80 -24.10
CA THR A 280 -0.39 -1.52 -23.14
C THR A 280 -0.83 -1.18 -21.71
N MET A 281 -1.02 0.09 -21.38
CA MET A 281 -1.16 0.55 -19.98
C MET A 281 -2.36 -0.09 -19.31
N VAL A 282 -3.52 -0.08 -19.98
CA VAL A 282 -4.75 -0.55 -19.34
C VAL A 282 -4.80 -2.08 -19.18
N THR A 283 -3.97 -2.82 -19.91
CA THR A 283 -3.90 -4.29 -19.83
C THR A 283 -2.88 -4.75 -18.79
N SER A 284 -2.01 -3.87 -18.29
CA SER A 284 -0.99 -4.18 -17.27
C SER A 284 -1.56 -4.78 -15.98
N GLY A 285 -2.74 -4.32 -15.53
CA GLY A 285 -3.40 -4.90 -14.35
C GLY A 285 -3.88 -6.34 -14.56
N VAL A 286 -4.39 -6.66 -15.76
CA VAL A 286 -4.75 -8.04 -16.12
C VAL A 286 -3.48 -8.90 -16.19
N TYR A 287 -2.40 -8.36 -16.78
CA TYR A 287 -1.10 -9.03 -16.84
C TYR A 287 -0.56 -9.39 -15.45
N LEU A 288 -0.54 -8.43 -14.52
CA LEU A 288 -0.13 -8.67 -13.13
C LEU A 288 -0.97 -9.76 -12.46
N ALA A 289 -2.30 -9.69 -12.60
CA ALA A 289 -3.19 -10.67 -12.01
C ALA A 289 -2.99 -12.09 -12.57
N CYS A 290 -2.71 -12.21 -13.86
CA CYS A 290 -2.37 -13.50 -14.49
C CYS A 290 -0.99 -14.00 -14.08
N ARG A 291 0.01 -13.11 -13.96
CA ARG A 291 1.38 -13.45 -13.53
C ARG A 291 1.42 -14.02 -12.12
N LEU A 292 0.56 -13.51 -11.24
CA LEU A 292 0.39 -13.96 -9.86
C LEU A 292 -0.86 -14.84 -9.69
N SER A 293 -1.35 -15.48 -10.76
CA SER A 293 -2.59 -16.27 -10.70
C SER A 293 -2.61 -17.32 -9.58
N PRO A 294 -1.50 -18.02 -9.23
CA PRO A 294 -1.48 -18.89 -8.05
C PRO A 294 -1.83 -18.15 -6.75
N VAL A 295 -1.26 -16.96 -6.51
CA VAL A 295 -1.52 -16.17 -5.30
C VAL A 295 -2.98 -15.73 -5.20
N PHE A 296 -3.58 -15.31 -6.31
CA PHE A 296 -4.98 -14.90 -6.34
C PHE A 296 -5.93 -16.08 -6.06
N MET A 297 -5.61 -17.28 -6.57
CA MET A 297 -6.43 -18.49 -6.36
C MET A 297 -6.48 -18.95 -4.91
N GLU A 298 -5.50 -18.60 -4.08
CA GLU A 298 -5.49 -18.91 -2.65
C GLU A 298 -6.51 -18.08 -1.84
N SER A 299 -7.16 -17.08 -2.45
CA SER A 299 -8.20 -16.28 -1.80
C SER A 299 -9.50 -16.23 -2.61
N ALA A 300 -10.46 -17.09 -2.24
CA ALA A 300 -11.80 -17.05 -2.81
C ALA A 300 -12.50 -15.69 -2.62
N THR A 301 -12.25 -15.02 -1.49
CA THR A 301 -12.81 -13.69 -1.21
C THR A 301 -12.25 -12.64 -2.16
N ALA A 302 -10.92 -12.61 -2.37
CA ALA A 302 -10.31 -11.65 -3.30
C ALA A 302 -10.82 -11.88 -4.73
N MET A 303 -10.88 -13.13 -5.18
CA MET A 303 -11.40 -13.52 -6.49
C MET A 303 -12.85 -13.06 -6.70
N ALA A 304 -13.72 -13.30 -5.72
CA ALA A 304 -15.11 -12.82 -5.75
C ALA A 304 -15.22 -11.30 -5.85
N VAL A 305 -14.41 -10.55 -5.07
CA VAL A 305 -14.37 -9.08 -5.14
C VAL A 305 -13.93 -8.62 -6.52
N ILE A 306 -12.87 -9.20 -7.07
CA ILE A 306 -12.35 -8.86 -8.42
C ILE A 306 -13.42 -9.11 -9.48
N ALA A 307 -14.13 -10.25 -9.42
CA ALA A 307 -15.14 -10.60 -10.39
C ALA A 307 -16.34 -9.65 -10.36
N VAL A 308 -16.83 -9.33 -9.17
CA VAL A 308 -17.97 -8.43 -8.96
C VAL A 308 -17.60 -7.00 -9.38
N VAL A 309 -16.43 -6.51 -8.99
CA VAL A 309 -15.94 -5.19 -9.39
C VAL A 309 -15.75 -5.12 -10.91
N GLY A 310 -15.21 -6.16 -11.54
CA GLY A 310 -15.07 -6.24 -13.00
C GLY A 310 -16.43 -6.18 -13.70
N ALA A 311 -17.41 -6.98 -13.25
CA ALA A 311 -18.76 -6.99 -13.80
C ALA A 311 -19.48 -5.64 -13.64
N LEU A 312 -19.40 -5.02 -12.46
CA LEU A 312 -19.99 -3.70 -12.21
C LEU A 312 -19.31 -2.62 -13.05
N THR A 313 -17.98 -2.67 -13.19
CA THR A 313 -17.22 -1.77 -14.07
C THR A 313 -17.70 -1.91 -15.51
N ALA A 314 -17.89 -3.15 -15.98
CA ALA A 314 -18.40 -3.44 -17.33
C ALA A 314 -19.75 -2.77 -17.59
N LEU A 315 -20.69 -2.92 -16.66
CA LEU A 315 -22.04 -2.38 -16.74
C LEU A 315 -22.09 -0.85 -16.63
N VAL A 316 -21.43 -0.28 -15.62
CA VAL A 316 -21.42 1.17 -15.38
C VAL A 316 -20.82 1.88 -16.59
N ALA A 317 -19.68 1.42 -17.10
CA ALA A 317 -19.08 2.05 -18.28
C ALA A 317 -19.92 1.90 -19.54
N ALA A 318 -20.52 0.72 -19.77
CA ALA A 318 -21.42 0.51 -20.90
C ALA A 318 -22.65 1.42 -20.85
N SER A 319 -23.22 1.63 -19.66
CA SER A 319 -24.36 2.54 -19.45
C SER A 319 -24.04 4.00 -19.77
N ILE A 320 -22.83 4.47 -19.45
CA ILE A 320 -22.38 5.81 -19.78
C ILE A 320 -22.21 5.93 -21.31
N ALA A 321 -21.56 4.95 -21.95
CA ALA A 321 -21.31 4.94 -23.40
C ALA A 321 -22.59 5.03 -24.26
N LEU A 322 -23.73 4.53 -23.77
CA LEU A 322 -25.02 4.61 -24.46
C LEU A 322 -25.42 6.05 -24.83
N VAL A 323 -25.10 7.02 -23.96
CA VAL A 323 -25.57 8.40 -24.08
C VAL A 323 -24.49 9.38 -24.50
N GLN A 324 -23.20 9.03 -24.38
CA GLN A 324 -22.09 9.92 -24.77
C GLN A 324 -22.19 10.30 -26.26
N ASN A 325 -21.86 11.55 -26.60
CA ASN A 325 -21.91 12.06 -27.98
C ASN A 325 -20.52 12.25 -28.60
N GLN A 326 -19.48 12.20 -27.79
CA GLN A 326 -18.10 12.38 -28.23
C GLN A 326 -17.50 11.05 -28.68
N MET A 327 -16.98 11.00 -29.91
CA MET A 327 -16.52 9.75 -30.53
C MET A 327 -15.42 9.06 -29.72
N LYS A 328 -14.38 9.81 -29.29
CA LYS A 328 -13.29 9.22 -28.49
C LYS A 328 -13.77 8.79 -27.10
N ARG A 329 -14.68 9.55 -26.48
CA ARG A 329 -15.21 9.18 -25.15
C ARG A 329 -16.08 7.93 -25.18
N ILE A 330 -16.91 7.74 -26.22
CA ILE A 330 -17.66 6.48 -26.41
C ILE A 330 -16.68 5.31 -26.46
N LEU A 331 -15.59 5.45 -27.22
CA LEU A 331 -14.55 4.44 -27.31
C LEU A 331 -13.79 4.24 -25.99
N ALA A 332 -13.51 5.30 -25.23
CA ALA A 332 -12.87 5.21 -23.91
C ALA A 332 -13.72 4.43 -22.92
N TYR A 333 -15.02 4.75 -22.79
CA TYR A 333 -15.93 4.00 -21.92
C TYR A 333 -16.12 2.56 -22.39
N SER A 334 -16.11 2.32 -23.71
CA SER A 334 -16.12 0.96 -24.21
C SER A 334 -14.87 0.17 -23.80
N THR A 335 -13.71 0.83 -23.57
CA THR A 335 -12.50 0.18 -23.06
C THR A 335 -12.58 -0.09 -21.57
N VAL A 336 -13.07 0.87 -20.78
CA VAL A 336 -13.40 0.61 -19.35
C VAL A 336 -14.30 -0.61 -19.24
N SER A 337 -15.30 -0.71 -20.12
CA SER A 337 -16.23 -1.84 -20.15
C SER A 337 -15.54 -3.17 -20.48
N GLN A 338 -14.74 -3.23 -21.55
CA GLN A 338 -14.02 -4.48 -21.93
C GLN A 338 -12.98 -4.90 -20.88
N LEU A 339 -12.30 -3.96 -20.22
CA LEU A 339 -11.43 -4.29 -19.09
C LEU A 339 -12.22 -4.87 -17.93
N GLY A 340 -13.43 -4.37 -17.67
CA GLY A 340 -14.37 -4.98 -16.74
C GLY A 340 -14.68 -6.45 -17.06
N PHE A 341 -14.88 -6.79 -18.35
CA PHE A 341 -14.99 -8.20 -18.78
C PHE A 341 -13.72 -9.00 -18.45
N MET A 342 -12.54 -8.45 -18.74
CA MET A 342 -11.25 -9.12 -18.47
C MET A 342 -11.04 -9.38 -16.96
N PHE A 343 -11.34 -8.40 -16.11
CA PHE A 343 -11.27 -8.58 -14.65
C PHE A 343 -12.35 -9.50 -14.11
N ALA A 344 -13.55 -9.50 -14.71
CA ALA A 344 -14.57 -10.47 -14.38
C ALA A 344 -14.09 -11.91 -14.70
N ALA A 345 -13.39 -12.11 -15.81
CA ALA A 345 -12.79 -13.39 -16.18
C ALA A 345 -11.69 -13.83 -15.20
N VAL A 346 -10.74 -12.92 -14.92
CA VAL A 346 -9.66 -13.17 -13.97
C VAL A 346 -10.23 -13.48 -12.58
N GLY A 347 -11.23 -12.71 -12.12
CA GLY A 347 -11.86 -12.93 -10.82
C GLY A 347 -12.69 -14.21 -10.73
N THR A 348 -13.16 -14.78 -11.85
CA THR A 348 -13.84 -16.09 -11.87
C THR A 348 -12.87 -17.26 -12.00
N GLY A 349 -11.56 -16.99 -12.09
CA GLY A 349 -10.51 -18.00 -12.30
C GLY A 349 -10.24 -18.31 -13.77
N ALA A 350 -10.95 -17.67 -14.70
CA ALA A 350 -10.75 -17.80 -16.14
C ALA A 350 -9.64 -16.86 -16.66
N PHE A 351 -8.44 -16.97 -16.08
CA PHE A 351 -7.29 -16.12 -16.42
C PHE A 351 -6.92 -16.19 -17.91
N THR A 352 -6.96 -17.39 -18.50
CA THR A 352 -6.70 -17.66 -19.92
C THR A 352 -7.66 -16.89 -20.83
N ALA A 353 -8.95 -16.91 -20.51
CA ALA A 353 -9.96 -16.15 -21.25
C ALA A 353 -9.71 -14.63 -21.14
N GLY A 354 -9.27 -14.17 -19.97
CA GLY A 354 -8.85 -12.78 -19.74
C GLY A 354 -7.73 -12.33 -20.68
N ILE A 355 -6.64 -13.10 -20.77
CA ILE A 355 -5.49 -12.80 -21.65
C ILE A 355 -5.84 -12.99 -23.13
N PHE A 356 -6.62 -14.01 -23.47
CA PHE A 356 -7.10 -14.19 -24.84
C PHE A 356 -7.94 -12.98 -25.27
N HIS A 357 -8.81 -12.46 -24.39
CA HIS A 357 -9.55 -11.25 -24.69
C HIS A 357 -8.65 -10.00 -24.76
N VAL A 358 -7.60 -9.87 -23.93
CA VAL A 358 -6.59 -8.82 -24.08
C VAL A 358 -5.98 -8.84 -25.48
N TYR A 359 -5.62 -10.02 -25.98
CA TYR A 359 -5.04 -10.20 -27.31
C TYR A 359 -5.99 -9.76 -28.42
N THR A 360 -7.23 -10.25 -28.44
CA THR A 360 -8.21 -9.88 -29.48
C THR A 360 -8.59 -8.39 -29.39
N HIS A 361 -8.74 -7.89 -28.17
CA HIS A 361 -9.03 -6.49 -27.85
C HIS A 361 -8.01 -5.53 -28.41
N ALA A 362 -6.73 -5.88 -28.35
CA ALA A 362 -5.68 -5.02 -28.85
C ALA A 362 -5.87 -4.70 -30.35
N PHE A 363 -6.28 -5.68 -31.17
CA PHE A 363 -6.53 -5.46 -32.60
C PHE A 363 -7.76 -4.60 -32.85
N PHE A 364 -8.94 -5.01 -32.38
CA PHE A 364 -10.17 -4.30 -32.70
C PHE A 364 -10.23 -2.91 -32.05
N LYS A 365 -9.64 -2.70 -30.87
CA LYS A 365 -9.57 -1.37 -30.26
C LYS A 365 -8.58 -0.44 -30.92
N ALA A 366 -7.39 -0.93 -31.25
CA ALA A 366 -6.45 -0.11 -32.01
C ALA A 366 -7.09 0.33 -33.33
N CYS A 367 -7.78 -0.58 -34.02
CA CYS A 367 -8.50 -0.26 -35.26
C CYS A 367 -9.62 0.78 -35.04
N LEU A 368 -10.40 0.68 -33.95
CA LEU A 368 -11.47 1.62 -33.64
C LEU A 368 -10.95 3.01 -33.27
N PHE A 369 -9.92 3.10 -32.42
CA PHE A 369 -9.33 4.39 -32.04
C PHE A 369 -8.61 5.06 -33.20
N LEU A 370 -7.78 4.33 -33.94
CA LEU A 370 -7.10 4.87 -35.13
C LEU A 370 -8.10 5.19 -36.24
N GLY A 371 -9.18 4.41 -36.37
CA GLY A 371 -10.27 4.68 -37.30
C GLY A 371 -11.05 5.94 -36.94
N ALA A 372 -11.32 6.16 -35.64
CA ALA A 372 -11.89 7.41 -35.15
C ALA A 372 -10.95 8.59 -35.41
N GLY A 373 -9.65 8.42 -35.17
CA GLY A 373 -8.64 9.43 -35.50
C GLY A 373 -8.60 9.76 -36.99
N ALA A 374 -8.76 8.76 -37.85
CA ALA A 374 -8.78 8.96 -39.29
C ALA A 374 -10.05 9.67 -39.77
N VAL A 375 -11.21 9.39 -39.14
CA VAL A 375 -12.44 10.16 -39.35
C VAL A 375 -12.25 11.61 -38.90
N MET A 376 -11.68 11.84 -37.71
CA MET A 376 -11.43 13.18 -37.19
C MET A 376 -10.48 13.98 -38.07
N HIS A 377 -9.39 13.35 -38.52
CA HIS A 377 -8.42 13.96 -39.42
C HIS A 377 -9.10 14.32 -40.75
N ALA A 378 -9.84 13.38 -41.35
CA ALA A 378 -10.55 13.60 -42.61
C ALA A 378 -11.54 14.79 -42.58
N VAL A 379 -12.15 15.07 -41.43
CA VAL A 379 -13.12 16.17 -41.27
C VAL A 379 -12.52 17.41 -40.59
N HIS A 380 -11.20 17.47 -40.40
CA HIS A 380 -10.48 18.52 -39.66
C HIS A 380 -11.05 18.81 -38.26
N ALA A 381 -11.58 17.79 -37.57
CA ALA A 381 -12.05 17.93 -36.19
C ALA A 381 -10.85 17.94 -35.21
N HIS A 382 -10.43 19.12 -34.79
CA HIS A 382 -9.44 19.30 -33.73
C HIS A 382 -10.06 18.95 -32.36
N GLY A 383 -9.39 18.11 -31.57
CA GLY A 383 -9.87 17.73 -30.23
C GLY A 383 -10.75 16.47 -30.20
N ASP A 384 -12.08 16.62 -30.13
CA ASP A 384 -13.04 15.52 -29.92
C ASP A 384 -14.24 15.68 -30.87
N ALA A 385 -14.52 14.67 -31.70
CA ALA A 385 -15.56 14.76 -32.71
C ALA A 385 -16.94 14.36 -32.17
N ASP A 386 -17.91 15.27 -32.30
CA ASP A 386 -19.31 15.04 -31.96
C ASP A 386 -20.04 14.24 -33.05
N VAL A 387 -20.54 13.05 -32.70
CA VAL A 387 -21.26 12.15 -33.61
C VAL A 387 -22.55 12.76 -34.16
N ARG A 388 -23.11 13.77 -33.50
CA ARG A 388 -24.31 14.50 -33.96
C ARG A 388 -24.03 15.31 -35.23
N LYS A 389 -22.78 15.76 -35.44
CA LYS A 389 -22.34 16.55 -36.60
C LYS A 389 -21.84 15.70 -37.78
N LEU A 390 -21.56 14.41 -37.56
CA LEU A 390 -21.04 13.49 -38.58
C LEU A 390 -22.15 12.88 -39.47
N GLY A 391 -21.86 11.84 -40.25
CA GLY A 391 -22.84 11.11 -41.07
C GLY A 391 -22.44 10.97 -42.53
N GLY A 392 -22.91 9.92 -43.20
CA GLY A 392 -22.72 9.74 -44.65
C GLY A 392 -21.27 9.54 -45.12
N LEU A 393 -20.33 9.24 -44.22
CA LEU A 393 -18.90 9.16 -44.55
C LEU A 393 -18.48 7.86 -45.27
N ARG A 394 -19.35 6.85 -45.39
CA ARG A 394 -18.99 5.54 -45.98
C ARG A 394 -18.45 5.60 -47.41
N THR A 395 -18.97 6.51 -48.24
CA THR A 395 -18.56 6.65 -49.64
C THR A 395 -17.28 7.47 -49.78
N LYS A 396 -17.06 8.44 -48.89
CA LYS A 396 -15.84 9.26 -48.86
C LYS A 396 -14.66 8.47 -48.28
N LEU A 397 -14.89 7.64 -47.26
CA LEU A 397 -13.89 6.91 -46.47
C LEU A 397 -14.10 5.38 -46.49
N PRO A 398 -13.99 4.68 -47.64
CA PRO A 398 -14.39 3.28 -47.76
C PRO A 398 -13.53 2.30 -46.95
N VAL A 399 -12.21 2.52 -46.87
CA VAL A 399 -11.31 1.63 -46.10
C VAL A 399 -11.58 1.76 -44.60
N ILE A 400 -11.71 3.00 -44.11
CA ILE A 400 -12.04 3.26 -42.70
C ILE A 400 -13.42 2.67 -42.38
N HIS A 401 -14.40 2.84 -43.27
CA HIS A 401 -15.75 2.29 -43.09
C HIS A 401 -15.75 0.78 -42.86
N TRP A 402 -15.07 0.00 -43.72
CA TRP A 402 -15.06 -1.45 -43.61
C TRP A 402 -14.25 -1.94 -42.40
N THR A 403 -13.08 -1.36 -42.16
CA THR A 403 -12.23 -1.72 -41.01
C THR A 403 -12.91 -1.37 -39.67
N PHE A 404 -13.63 -0.24 -39.61
CA PHE A 404 -14.42 0.15 -38.45
C PHE A 404 -15.62 -0.79 -38.24
N LEU A 405 -16.34 -1.18 -39.31
CA LEU A 405 -17.45 -2.14 -39.22
C LEU A 405 -16.97 -3.50 -38.70
N VAL A 406 -15.89 -4.04 -39.26
CA VAL A 406 -15.29 -5.30 -38.83
C VAL A 406 -14.92 -5.25 -37.35
N SER A 407 -14.35 -4.14 -36.90
CA SER A 407 -13.98 -3.96 -35.49
C SER A 407 -15.20 -3.81 -34.58
N CYS A 408 -16.28 -3.16 -35.04
CA CYS A 408 -17.56 -3.11 -34.34
C CYS A 408 -18.21 -4.50 -34.22
N LEU A 409 -18.12 -5.34 -35.25
CA LEU A 409 -18.60 -6.72 -35.20
C LEU A 409 -17.79 -7.55 -34.21
N ALA A 410 -16.45 -7.41 -34.25
CA ALA A 410 -15.55 -8.10 -33.33
C ALA A 410 -15.84 -7.75 -31.86
N ILE A 411 -15.79 -6.48 -31.46
CA ILE A 411 -16.03 -6.07 -30.06
C ILE A 411 -17.45 -6.42 -29.55
N SER A 412 -18.43 -6.46 -30.45
CA SER A 412 -19.81 -6.79 -30.08
C SER A 412 -19.97 -8.27 -29.73
N GLY A 413 -19.09 -9.14 -30.22
CA GLY A 413 -19.21 -10.59 -30.10
C GLY A 413 -20.00 -11.23 -31.24
N PHE A 414 -19.97 -10.65 -32.45
CA PHE A 414 -20.68 -11.22 -33.59
C PHE A 414 -20.03 -12.55 -34.03
N PRO A 415 -20.81 -13.61 -34.32
CA PRO A 415 -20.27 -14.90 -34.72
C PRO A 415 -19.23 -14.80 -35.84
N LEU A 416 -18.16 -15.61 -35.75
CA LEU A 416 -17.01 -15.67 -36.67
C LEU A 416 -15.96 -14.53 -36.52
N PHE A 417 -16.20 -13.53 -35.67
CA PHE A 417 -15.20 -12.49 -35.39
C PHE A 417 -14.49 -12.75 -34.06
N SER A 418 -13.32 -12.13 -33.87
CA SER A 418 -12.43 -12.47 -32.75
C SER A 418 -13.04 -12.30 -31.35
N GLY A 419 -13.91 -11.31 -31.16
CA GLY A 419 -14.56 -11.09 -29.88
C GLY A 419 -15.64 -12.12 -29.54
N TRP A 420 -16.18 -12.88 -30.51
CA TRP A 420 -17.11 -13.97 -30.22
C TRP A 420 -16.41 -15.06 -29.39
N PHE A 421 -15.27 -15.55 -29.88
CA PHE A 421 -14.48 -16.57 -29.19
C PHE A 421 -14.03 -16.12 -27.80
N SER A 422 -13.43 -14.94 -27.70
CA SER A 422 -12.85 -14.49 -26.43
C SER A 422 -13.89 -14.05 -25.40
N LYS A 423 -15.01 -13.43 -25.80
CA LYS A 423 -16.03 -12.94 -24.87
C LYS A 423 -16.95 -14.05 -24.38
N ASP A 424 -17.26 -15.02 -25.24
CA ASP A 424 -18.07 -16.18 -24.84
C ASP A 424 -17.31 -17.05 -23.82
N GLU A 425 -15.98 -17.16 -23.91
CA GLU A 425 -15.17 -17.82 -22.86
C GLU A 425 -15.22 -17.10 -21.51
N ILE A 426 -15.27 -15.76 -21.50
CA ILE A 426 -15.44 -14.98 -20.26
C ILE A 426 -16.81 -15.26 -19.64
N LEU A 427 -17.87 -15.27 -20.46
CA LEU A 427 -19.21 -15.61 -20.01
C LEU A 427 -19.29 -17.05 -19.48
N LEU A 428 -18.58 -17.98 -20.14
CA LEU A 428 -18.45 -19.36 -19.68
C LEU A 428 -17.75 -19.44 -18.32
N GLY A 429 -16.65 -18.70 -18.12
CA GLY A 429 -15.98 -18.60 -16.82
C GLY A 429 -16.91 -18.12 -15.70
N ALA A 430 -17.73 -17.09 -15.98
CA ALA A 430 -18.73 -16.59 -15.03
C ALA A 430 -19.83 -17.60 -14.70
N ILE A 431 -20.32 -18.36 -15.69
CA ILE A 431 -21.28 -19.44 -15.42
C ILE A 431 -20.62 -20.57 -14.63
N ASN A 432 -19.40 -20.98 -14.98
CA ASN A 432 -18.70 -22.05 -14.28
C ASN A 432 -18.50 -21.72 -12.80
N ALA A 433 -18.23 -20.45 -12.46
CA ALA A 433 -18.14 -19.99 -11.08
C ALA A 433 -19.39 -20.32 -10.24
N THR A 434 -20.58 -20.46 -10.85
CA THR A 434 -21.82 -20.88 -10.15
C THR A 434 -21.76 -22.28 -9.58
N MET A 435 -20.91 -23.16 -10.12
CA MET A 435 -20.76 -24.54 -9.66
C MET A 435 -19.76 -24.69 -8.52
N PHE A 436 -18.72 -23.84 -8.50
CA PHE A 436 -17.55 -24.04 -7.63
C PHE A 436 -17.49 -23.06 -6.46
N TRP A 437 -18.14 -21.90 -6.57
CA TRP A 437 -18.19 -20.96 -5.47
C TRP A 437 -19.24 -21.40 -4.45
N GLU A 438 -18.90 -21.29 -3.17
CA GLU A 438 -19.83 -21.56 -2.06
C GLU A 438 -21.14 -20.78 -2.23
N GLN A 439 -21.05 -19.53 -2.67
CA GLN A 439 -22.18 -18.67 -2.98
C GLN A 439 -22.48 -18.66 -4.48
N ALA A 440 -23.09 -19.73 -4.99
CA ALA A 440 -23.46 -19.90 -6.40
C ALA A 440 -24.20 -18.69 -7.03
N TRP A 441 -24.99 -17.95 -6.23
CA TRP A 441 -25.73 -16.77 -6.70
C TRP A 441 -24.81 -15.62 -7.17
N LEU A 442 -23.57 -15.53 -6.64
CA LEU A 442 -22.60 -14.54 -7.08
C LEU A 442 -22.13 -14.80 -8.53
N GLY A 443 -21.90 -16.06 -8.89
CA GLY A 443 -21.57 -16.42 -10.28
C GLY A 443 -22.70 -16.04 -11.25
N TRP A 444 -23.96 -16.30 -10.86
CA TRP A 444 -25.13 -15.93 -11.65
C TRP A 444 -25.27 -14.41 -11.79
N LEU A 445 -25.01 -13.67 -10.70
CA LEU A 445 -25.00 -12.21 -10.71
C LEU A 445 -23.96 -11.68 -11.71
N VAL A 446 -22.72 -12.16 -11.63
CA VAL A 446 -21.63 -11.76 -12.55
C VAL A 446 -22.05 -12.06 -13.99
N TYR A 447 -22.53 -13.27 -14.28
CA TYR A 447 -22.97 -13.64 -15.62
C TYR A 447 -24.07 -12.72 -16.18
N VAL A 448 -25.14 -12.48 -15.42
CA VAL A 448 -26.27 -11.64 -15.86
C VAL A 448 -25.82 -10.20 -16.12
N ILE A 449 -24.96 -9.65 -15.25
CA ILE A 449 -24.40 -8.32 -15.43
C ILE A 449 -23.55 -8.24 -16.70
N LEU A 450 -22.71 -9.25 -16.98
CA LEU A 450 -21.90 -9.29 -18.19
C LEU A 450 -22.74 -9.43 -19.46
N VAL A 451 -23.81 -10.23 -19.46
CA VAL A 451 -24.75 -10.32 -20.60
C VAL A 451 -25.45 -8.97 -20.85
N ALA A 452 -25.87 -8.27 -19.79
CA ALA A 452 -26.44 -6.93 -19.92
C ALA A 452 -25.42 -5.93 -20.50
N ALA A 453 -24.19 -5.93 -19.97
CA ALA A 453 -23.10 -5.09 -20.48
C ALA A 453 -22.72 -5.44 -21.93
N ALA A 454 -22.80 -6.72 -22.33
CA ALA A 454 -22.55 -7.17 -23.69
C ALA A 454 -23.62 -6.65 -24.66
N THR A 455 -24.89 -6.68 -24.25
CA THR A 455 -26.02 -6.12 -25.02
C THR A 455 -25.83 -4.62 -25.23
N MET A 456 -25.48 -3.88 -24.17
CA MET A 456 -25.19 -2.45 -24.24
C MET A 456 -23.98 -2.15 -25.13
N THR A 457 -22.96 -3.00 -25.09
CA THR A 457 -21.77 -2.91 -25.96
C THR A 457 -22.12 -2.97 -27.42
N ALA A 458 -22.87 -3.99 -27.82
CA ALA A 458 -23.36 -4.12 -29.18
C ALA A 458 -24.19 -2.88 -29.59
N PHE A 459 -25.04 -2.38 -28.70
CA PHE A 459 -25.86 -1.21 -28.98
C PHE A 459 -25.04 0.06 -29.20
N TYR A 460 -24.14 0.46 -28.27
CA TYR A 460 -23.43 1.74 -28.41
C TYR A 460 -22.40 1.72 -29.54
N MET A 461 -21.82 0.56 -29.88
CA MET A 461 -20.89 0.43 -30.99
C MET A 461 -21.59 0.58 -32.34
N PHE A 462 -22.76 -0.03 -32.50
CA PHE A 462 -23.55 0.13 -33.72
C PHE A 462 -24.24 1.49 -33.81
N ARG A 463 -24.64 2.08 -32.67
CA ARG A 463 -25.04 3.50 -32.61
C ARG A 463 -23.94 4.41 -33.17
N LEU A 464 -22.70 4.24 -32.71
CA LEU A 464 -21.57 5.01 -33.19
C LEU A 464 -21.35 4.80 -34.70
N TYR A 465 -21.36 3.55 -35.16
CA TYR A 465 -21.18 3.21 -36.57
C TYR A 465 -22.25 3.83 -37.48
N PHE A 466 -23.54 3.71 -37.12
CA PHE A 466 -24.62 4.28 -37.92
C PHE A 466 -24.57 5.81 -37.97
N LEU A 467 -24.30 6.47 -36.83
CA LEU A 467 -24.23 7.93 -36.77
C LEU A 467 -23.07 8.51 -37.57
N VAL A 468 -21.93 7.80 -37.66
CA VAL A 468 -20.72 8.27 -38.36
C VAL A 468 -20.79 8.00 -39.87
N PHE A 469 -21.14 6.77 -40.28
CA PHE A 469 -20.98 6.34 -41.67
C PHE A 469 -22.24 6.38 -42.52
N TRP A 470 -23.42 6.34 -41.89
CA TRP A 470 -24.72 6.31 -42.59
C TRP A 470 -25.46 7.64 -42.46
N GLY A 471 -26.58 7.76 -43.18
CA GLY A 471 -27.34 9.01 -43.29
C GLY A 471 -26.64 10.06 -44.17
N THR A 472 -26.99 11.32 -43.95
CA THR A 472 -26.38 12.48 -44.61
C THR A 472 -25.31 13.11 -43.72
N TYR A 473 -24.30 13.73 -44.34
CA TYR A 473 -23.29 14.49 -43.60
C TYR A 473 -23.94 15.77 -43.05
N ARG A 474 -23.87 15.95 -41.73
CA ARG A 474 -24.67 16.97 -41.02
C ARG A 474 -23.93 18.29 -40.78
N SER A 475 -22.60 18.30 -40.75
CA SER A 475 -21.85 19.53 -40.46
C SER A 475 -21.96 20.60 -41.53
N ALA A 476 -22.13 20.20 -42.81
CA ALA A 476 -22.28 21.13 -43.93
C ALA A 476 -23.57 22.00 -43.91
N LYS A 477 -24.55 21.70 -43.04
CA LYS A 477 -25.79 22.49 -42.94
C LYS A 477 -25.72 23.63 -41.92
N VAL A 478 -24.88 23.50 -40.90
CA VAL A 478 -24.86 24.45 -39.77
C VAL A 478 -24.12 25.74 -40.12
N GLU A 479 -23.09 25.68 -40.97
CA GLU A 479 -22.32 26.86 -41.37
C GLU A 479 -23.05 27.71 -42.42
N VAL A 480 -23.82 27.11 -43.32
CA VAL A 480 -24.57 27.84 -44.35
C VAL A 480 -25.70 28.68 -43.74
N GLU A 481 -26.40 28.16 -42.72
CA GLU A 481 -27.41 28.92 -41.98
C GLU A 481 -26.79 30.02 -41.09
N ALA A 482 -25.56 29.83 -40.59
CA ALA A 482 -24.87 30.83 -39.78
C ALA A 482 -24.28 31.99 -40.60
N GLU A 483 -23.86 31.75 -41.86
CA GLU A 483 -23.41 32.82 -42.77
C GLU A 483 -24.58 33.64 -43.31
N GLU A 484 -25.74 33.04 -43.62
CA GLU A 484 -26.91 33.75 -44.16
C GLU A 484 -27.62 34.66 -43.13
N ASP A 485 -27.52 34.36 -41.83
CA ASP A 485 -28.13 35.19 -40.76
C ASP A 485 -27.20 36.34 -40.28
N SER A 486 -25.99 36.44 -40.84
CA SER A 486 -25.06 37.55 -40.55
C SER A 486 -25.38 38.76 -41.43
N SER A 487 -25.98 39.79 -40.81
CA SER A 487 -26.39 41.02 -41.49
C SER A 487 -25.20 41.75 -42.14
N PRO A 488 -25.32 42.31 -43.36
CA PRO A 488 -24.24 43.04 -44.01
C PRO A 488 -24.06 44.41 -43.34
N GLY A 489 -23.28 44.47 -42.25
CA GLY A 489 -23.04 45.75 -41.56
C GLY A 489 -22.19 45.74 -40.29
N ALA A 490 -21.75 44.60 -39.77
CA ALA A 490 -20.89 44.58 -38.58
C ALA A 490 -19.40 44.53 -38.95
N SER A 491 -18.65 45.54 -38.50
CA SER A 491 -17.21 45.66 -38.64
C SER A 491 -16.47 44.46 -38.05
N ILE A 492 -15.59 43.87 -38.86
CA ILE A 492 -14.65 42.79 -38.51
C ILE A 492 -13.79 43.23 -37.31
N PRO A 493 -13.82 42.53 -36.16
CA PRO A 493 -12.78 42.67 -35.14
C PRO A 493 -11.47 42.01 -35.64
N PRO A 494 -10.29 42.48 -35.21
CA PRO A 494 -9.02 41.89 -35.60
C PRO A 494 -8.88 40.45 -35.04
N PRO A 495 -8.06 39.58 -35.67
CA PRO A 495 -8.04 38.15 -35.38
C PRO A 495 -7.47 37.88 -33.99
N GLY A 496 -8.34 37.51 -33.05
CA GLY A 496 -7.99 36.87 -31.79
C GLY A 496 -8.20 35.37 -31.92
N HIS A 497 -7.18 34.60 -31.55
CA HIS A 497 -7.14 33.14 -31.54
C HIS A 497 -8.21 32.50 -30.63
N GLU A 498 -9.41 32.31 -31.18
CA GLU A 498 -10.33 31.26 -30.75
C GLU A 498 -10.44 30.26 -31.91
N ASP A 499 -9.65 29.19 -31.85
CA ASP A 499 -9.58 28.14 -32.88
C ASP A 499 -10.86 27.25 -32.86
N ASP A 500 -12.05 27.82 -33.06
CA ASP A 500 -13.24 27.06 -33.45
C ASP A 500 -13.26 26.97 -34.99
N HIS A 501 -12.25 26.31 -35.55
CA HIS A 501 -12.26 25.95 -36.96
C HIS A 501 -13.26 24.81 -37.17
N GLY A 502 -14.35 25.15 -37.86
CA GLY A 502 -15.44 24.26 -38.21
C GLY A 502 -15.02 23.00 -38.97
N TYR A 503 -15.91 22.02 -39.00
CA TYR A 503 -15.65 20.74 -39.69
C TYR A 503 -15.59 20.98 -41.19
N ASP A 504 -14.61 20.35 -41.85
CA ASP A 504 -14.46 20.48 -43.29
C ASP A 504 -15.71 19.96 -44.04
N PRO A 505 -16.39 20.80 -44.85
CA PRO A 505 -17.56 20.39 -45.63
C PRO A 505 -17.24 19.28 -46.64
N ASN A 506 -15.97 19.12 -47.03
CA ASN A 506 -15.48 18.09 -47.93
C ASN A 506 -14.41 17.22 -47.27
N PRO A 507 -14.83 16.19 -46.51
CA PRO A 507 -13.91 15.28 -45.87
C PRO A 507 -12.89 14.69 -46.86
N HIS A 508 -11.61 14.90 -46.57
CA HIS A 508 -10.52 14.42 -47.42
C HIS A 508 -10.24 12.94 -47.12
N ARG A 509 -9.63 12.26 -48.09
CA ARG A 509 -9.19 10.88 -47.88
C ARG A 509 -7.86 10.88 -47.13
N PRO A 510 -7.66 9.95 -46.16
CA PRO A 510 -6.34 9.74 -45.58
C PRO A 510 -5.39 9.17 -46.64
N HIS A 511 -4.08 9.36 -46.43
CA HIS A 511 -3.07 8.74 -47.27
C HIS A 511 -2.96 7.23 -47.01
N ALA A 512 -2.12 6.58 -47.81
CA ALA A 512 -2.01 5.13 -47.85
C ALA A 512 -1.51 4.50 -46.53
N ALA A 513 -0.74 5.23 -45.72
CA ALA A 513 -0.18 4.71 -44.47
C ALA A 513 -1.27 4.44 -43.43
N ILE A 514 -2.15 5.42 -43.17
CA ILE A 514 -3.32 5.23 -42.31
C ILE A 514 -4.21 4.09 -42.80
N ALA A 515 -4.52 4.03 -44.11
CA ALA A 515 -5.35 2.98 -44.69
C ALA A 515 -4.73 1.58 -44.55
N GLY A 516 -3.41 1.47 -44.76
CA GLY A 516 -2.67 0.22 -44.61
C GLY A 516 -2.68 -0.30 -43.17
N VAL A 517 -2.39 0.59 -42.19
CA VAL A 517 -2.43 0.24 -40.76
C VAL A 517 -3.82 -0.26 -40.35
N LEU A 518 -4.87 0.47 -40.72
CA LEU A 518 -6.25 0.07 -40.40
C LEU A 518 -6.64 -1.26 -41.04
N SER A 519 -6.16 -1.53 -42.26
CA SER A 519 -6.45 -2.79 -42.96
C SER A 519 -5.80 -3.97 -42.23
N VAL A 520 -4.53 -3.84 -41.80
CA VAL A 520 -3.84 -4.88 -41.03
C VAL A 520 -4.56 -5.15 -39.70
N LEU A 521 -4.93 -4.10 -38.97
CA LEU A 521 -5.66 -4.23 -37.70
C LEU A 521 -7.07 -4.82 -37.90
N GLY A 522 -7.77 -4.43 -38.97
CA GLY A 522 -9.08 -4.97 -39.32
C GLY A 522 -9.04 -6.46 -39.67
N VAL A 523 -8.02 -6.91 -40.42
CA VAL A 523 -7.79 -8.35 -40.66
C VAL A 523 -7.48 -9.07 -39.34
N GLY A 524 -6.65 -8.46 -38.49
CA GLY A 524 -6.39 -8.96 -37.14
C GLY A 524 -7.65 -9.12 -36.30
N ALA A 525 -8.60 -8.18 -36.36
CA ALA A 525 -9.88 -8.27 -35.65
C ALA A 525 -10.77 -9.45 -36.11
N ILE A 526 -10.52 -10.04 -37.28
CA ILE A 526 -11.17 -11.26 -37.76
C ILE A 526 -10.35 -12.48 -37.31
N VAL A 527 -9.09 -12.52 -37.70
CA VAL A 527 -8.23 -13.72 -37.61
C VAL A 527 -7.72 -13.98 -36.20
N ALA A 528 -7.54 -12.96 -35.36
CA ALA A 528 -6.96 -13.12 -34.02
C ALA A 528 -7.75 -14.10 -33.13
N GLY A 529 -9.07 -14.23 -33.33
CA GLY A 529 -9.87 -15.21 -32.59
C GLY A 529 -10.04 -16.55 -33.30
N THR A 530 -9.79 -16.64 -34.62
CA THR A 530 -9.85 -17.93 -35.34
C THR A 530 -8.68 -18.85 -34.98
N VAL A 531 -7.71 -18.38 -34.18
CA VAL A 531 -6.70 -19.24 -33.56
C VAL A 531 -7.37 -20.25 -32.60
N ASN A 532 -8.59 -19.99 -32.13
CA ASN A 532 -9.37 -20.88 -31.26
C ASN A 532 -10.62 -21.44 -31.98
N LEU A 533 -10.44 -22.06 -33.15
CA LEU A 533 -11.53 -22.52 -34.03
C LEU A 533 -12.33 -23.74 -33.51
N GLU A 534 -11.88 -24.39 -32.44
CA GLU A 534 -12.46 -25.64 -31.95
C GLU A 534 -13.95 -25.54 -31.60
N PRO A 535 -14.47 -24.51 -30.87
CA PRO A 535 -15.88 -24.43 -30.54
C PRO A 535 -16.80 -24.38 -31.77
N LEU A 536 -16.32 -23.77 -32.87
CA LEU A 536 -17.02 -23.73 -34.15
C LEU A 536 -17.00 -25.10 -34.85
N LEU A 537 -15.85 -25.78 -34.81
CA LEU A 537 -15.64 -27.08 -35.43
C LEU A 537 -16.46 -28.18 -34.70
N HIS A 538 -16.51 -28.14 -33.37
CA HIS A 538 -17.34 -29.03 -32.56
C HIS A 538 -18.84 -28.79 -32.80
N LEU A 539 -19.28 -27.53 -32.91
CA LEU A 539 -20.67 -27.19 -33.29
C LEU A 539 -21.03 -27.71 -34.70
N LEU A 540 -20.07 -27.72 -35.62
CA LEU A 540 -20.21 -28.21 -36.99
C LEU A 540 -19.97 -29.73 -37.14
N HIS A 541 -19.74 -30.46 -36.05
CA HIS A 541 -19.41 -31.90 -36.04
C HIS A 541 -18.13 -32.25 -36.84
N VAL A 542 -17.22 -31.29 -37.02
CA VAL A 542 -15.94 -31.48 -37.69
C VAL A 542 -14.87 -31.71 -36.62
N HIS A 543 -14.36 -32.94 -36.52
CA HIS A 543 -13.26 -33.25 -35.61
C HIS A 543 -11.94 -32.92 -36.33
N VAL A 544 -11.22 -31.92 -35.84
CA VAL A 544 -9.86 -31.60 -36.28
C VAL A 544 -8.95 -31.78 -35.08
N ASP A 545 -8.15 -32.86 -35.08
CA ASP A 545 -7.05 -32.99 -34.14
C ASP A 545 -5.98 -31.95 -34.50
N ILE A 546 -5.98 -30.83 -33.77
CA ILE A 546 -4.89 -29.87 -33.86
C ILE A 546 -3.75 -30.40 -32.99
N ALA A 547 -2.64 -30.76 -33.63
CA ALA A 547 -1.47 -31.30 -32.95
C ALA A 547 -1.01 -30.34 -31.83
N GLY A 548 -1.01 -30.83 -30.59
CA GLY A 548 -0.55 -30.09 -29.41
C GLY A 548 -1.62 -29.35 -28.60
N ALA A 549 -2.92 -29.49 -28.91
CA ALA A 549 -3.99 -28.94 -28.08
C ALA A 549 -4.68 -30.06 -27.26
N GLU A 550 -4.45 -30.11 -25.94
CA GLU A 550 -5.24 -30.98 -25.06
C GLU A 550 -6.67 -30.40 -24.94
N ASN A 551 -7.68 -31.19 -25.32
CA ASN A 551 -9.08 -30.75 -25.41
C ASN A 551 -9.30 -29.51 -26.30
N GLY A 552 -8.44 -29.33 -27.32
CA GLY A 552 -8.56 -28.35 -28.41
C GLY A 552 -8.46 -26.86 -28.07
N ASN A 553 -8.23 -26.47 -26.80
CA ASN A 553 -7.94 -25.10 -26.40
C ASN A 553 -6.44 -24.76 -26.49
N ILE A 554 -6.01 -24.21 -27.63
CA ILE A 554 -4.61 -23.80 -27.89
C ILE A 554 -4.12 -22.74 -26.90
N TRP A 555 -4.99 -21.83 -26.45
CA TRP A 555 -4.60 -20.79 -25.48
C TRP A 555 -4.35 -21.38 -24.09
N GLY A 556 -5.18 -22.34 -23.70
CA GLY A 556 -5.01 -23.13 -22.49
C GLY A 556 -3.65 -23.83 -22.48
N THR A 557 -3.35 -24.58 -23.53
CA THR A 557 -2.08 -25.30 -23.64
C THR A 557 -0.89 -24.36 -23.74
N TRP A 558 -0.98 -23.26 -24.50
CA TRP A 558 0.13 -22.31 -24.58
C TRP A 558 0.48 -21.68 -23.23
N LEU A 559 -0.53 -21.32 -22.43
CA LEU A 559 -0.36 -20.64 -21.15
C LEU A 559 -0.21 -21.60 -19.96
N SER A 560 -0.20 -22.91 -20.16
CA SER A 560 -0.20 -23.96 -19.10
C SER A 560 0.89 -23.76 -18.06
N GLY A 561 2.12 -23.47 -18.51
CA GLY A 561 3.27 -23.28 -17.64
C GLY A 561 3.45 -21.88 -17.02
N THR A 562 2.50 -20.96 -17.22
CA THR A 562 2.64 -19.58 -16.70
C THR A 562 1.39 -19.06 -15.99
N VAL A 563 0.24 -19.64 -16.26
CA VAL A 563 -1.05 -19.22 -15.70
C VAL A 563 -1.79 -20.45 -15.20
N VAL A 564 -2.41 -20.35 -14.02
CA VAL A 564 -3.26 -21.43 -13.51
C VAL A 564 -4.48 -21.59 -14.41
N HIS A 565 -4.69 -22.81 -14.92
CA HIS A 565 -5.89 -23.15 -15.69
C HIS A 565 -6.92 -23.81 -14.80
N PHE A 566 -8.10 -23.21 -14.74
CA PHE A 566 -9.26 -23.86 -14.16
C PHE A 566 -10.06 -24.57 -15.26
N VAL A 567 -9.92 -25.90 -15.37
CA VAL A 567 -10.72 -26.73 -16.28
C VAL A 567 -11.85 -27.39 -15.48
N PRO A 568 -13.12 -26.99 -15.67
CA PRO A 568 -14.23 -27.67 -15.04
C PRO A 568 -14.35 -29.12 -15.56
N ALA A 569 -14.28 -30.11 -14.67
CA ALA A 569 -14.56 -31.51 -14.99
C ALA A 569 -15.85 -31.95 -14.27
N GLY A 570 -16.88 -32.38 -15.02
CA GLY A 570 -18.13 -32.91 -14.45
C GLY A 570 -19.30 -33.05 -15.42
N GLU A 571 -20.27 -33.92 -15.09
CA GLU A 571 -21.54 -34.03 -15.81
C GLU A 571 -22.37 -32.74 -15.61
N GLY A 572 -22.62 -31.99 -16.70
CA GLY A 572 -23.39 -30.72 -16.68
C GLY A 572 -22.67 -29.51 -17.27
N VAL A 573 -21.34 -29.58 -17.41
CA VAL A 573 -20.51 -28.49 -18.01
C VAL A 573 -20.94 -28.17 -19.45
N GLY A 574 -21.37 -29.19 -20.21
CA GLY A 574 -21.86 -29.00 -21.59
C GLY A 574 -23.14 -28.17 -21.69
N ALA A 575 -24.11 -28.34 -20.77
CA ALA A 575 -25.35 -27.54 -20.81
C ALA A 575 -25.10 -26.06 -20.50
N LEU A 576 -24.16 -25.80 -19.58
CA LEU A 576 -23.76 -24.45 -19.19
C LEU A 576 -22.97 -23.73 -20.29
N SER A 577 -22.13 -24.45 -21.05
CA SER A 577 -21.43 -23.87 -22.19
C SER A 577 -22.38 -23.43 -23.31
N TYR A 578 -23.43 -24.20 -23.58
CA TYR A 578 -24.51 -23.77 -24.48
C TYR A 578 -25.22 -22.51 -23.97
N LEU A 579 -25.51 -22.42 -22.67
CA LEU A 579 -26.15 -21.23 -22.09
C LEU A 579 -25.28 -19.97 -22.23
N ALA A 580 -23.97 -20.07 -22.00
CA ALA A 580 -23.04 -18.95 -22.18
C ALA A 580 -23.02 -18.46 -23.64
N ALA A 581 -22.85 -19.39 -24.59
CA ALA A 581 -22.79 -19.05 -26.02
C ALA A 581 -24.11 -18.48 -26.54
N VAL A 582 -25.25 -19.06 -26.14
CA VAL A 582 -26.58 -18.54 -26.49
C VAL A 582 -26.81 -17.17 -25.87
N GLY A 583 -26.43 -16.98 -24.59
CA GLY A 583 -26.54 -15.70 -23.89
C GLY A 583 -25.74 -14.58 -24.58
N GLY A 584 -24.47 -14.83 -24.91
CA GLY A 584 -23.60 -13.88 -25.61
C GLY A 584 -24.09 -13.54 -27.02
N THR A 585 -24.53 -14.55 -27.78
CA THR A 585 -25.06 -14.36 -29.14
C THR A 585 -26.37 -13.58 -29.13
N LEU A 586 -27.30 -13.91 -28.22
CA LEU A 586 -28.57 -13.19 -28.08
C LEU A 586 -28.37 -11.74 -27.61
N ALA A 587 -27.45 -11.50 -26.68
CA ALA A 587 -27.06 -10.15 -26.26
C ALA A 587 -26.57 -9.31 -27.45
N THR A 588 -25.70 -9.89 -28.27
CA THR A 588 -25.18 -9.25 -29.48
C THR A 588 -26.30 -8.95 -30.48
N ALA A 589 -27.12 -9.94 -30.81
CA ALA A 589 -28.22 -9.77 -31.76
C ALA A 589 -29.24 -8.71 -31.29
N THR A 590 -29.55 -8.70 -30.00
CA THR A 590 -30.48 -7.73 -29.40
C THR A 590 -29.91 -6.31 -29.44
N GLY A 591 -28.65 -6.11 -29.04
CA GLY A 591 -28.00 -4.81 -29.04
C GLY A 591 -27.87 -4.21 -30.45
N ILE A 592 -27.41 -5.02 -31.42
CA ILE A 592 -27.31 -4.59 -32.83
C ILE A 592 -28.70 -4.30 -33.40
N GLY A 593 -29.67 -5.18 -33.16
CA GLY A 593 -31.04 -5.03 -33.67
C GLY A 593 -31.70 -3.74 -33.16
N LEU A 594 -31.58 -3.45 -31.87
CA LEU A 594 -32.09 -2.20 -31.29
C LEU A 594 -31.40 -0.96 -31.87
N ALA A 595 -30.08 -0.98 -32.02
CA ALA A 595 -29.34 0.12 -32.63
C ALA A 595 -29.74 0.34 -34.10
N TYR A 596 -29.94 -0.74 -34.86
CA TYR A 596 -30.42 -0.69 -36.23
C TYR A 596 -31.82 -0.07 -36.34
N VAL A 597 -32.77 -0.51 -35.50
CA VAL A 597 -34.13 0.06 -35.53
C VAL A 597 -34.09 1.55 -35.20
N TRP A 598 -33.41 1.96 -34.13
CA TRP A 598 -33.45 3.35 -33.68
C TRP A 598 -32.65 4.31 -34.56
N TYR A 599 -31.39 3.98 -34.90
CA TYR A 599 -30.50 4.92 -35.56
C TYR A 599 -30.47 4.78 -37.08
N PHE A 600 -30.69 3.58 -37.61
CA PHE A 600 -30.68 3.35 -39.05
C PHE A 600 -32.08 3.45 -39.65
N LYS A 601 -33.06 2.70 -39.14
CA LYS A 601 -34.42 2.66 -39.71
C LYS A 601 -35.24 3.89 -39.36
N GLU A 602 -35.25 4.28 -38.09
CA GLU A 602 -36.03 5.44 -37.61
C GLU A 602 -35.25 6.77 -37.71
N GLY A 603 -33.92 6.72 -37.92
CA GLY A 603 -33.09 7.92 -38.03
C GLY A 603 -33.09 8.79 -36.78
N ARG A 604 -33.27 8.19 -35.58
CA ARG A 604 -33.28 8.94 -34.32
C ARG A 604 -31.93 9.64 -34.10
N MET A 605 -31.99 10.91 -33.79
CA MET A 605 -30.80 11.67 -33.38
C MET A 605 -30.68 11.69 -31.85
N PRO A 606 -29.45 11.66 -31.31
CA PRO A 606 -29.24 11.88 -29.87
C PRO A 606 -29.88 13.21 -29.44
N MET A 607 -30.62 13.20 -28.33
CA MET A 607 -31.35 14.38 -27.87
C MET A 607 -30.41 15.58 -27.63
N ALA A 608 -30.83 16.77 -28.06
CA ALA A 608 -30.08 18.01 -27.83
C ALA A 608 -30.03 18.38 -26.33
N GLN A 609 -31.12 18.15 -25.61
CA GLN A 609 -31.21 18.33 -24.17
C GLN A 609 -31.48 16.98 -23.49
N VAL A 610 -30.59 16.59 -22.58
CA VAL A 610 -30.70 15.31 -21.87
C VAL A 610 -31.44 15.51 -20.56
N THR A 611 -32.59 14.84 -20.39
CA THR A 611 -33.45 14.93 -19.21
C THR A 611 -33.61 13.56 -18.52
N GLY A 612 -34.13 13.56 -17.29
CA GLY A 612 -34.38 12.33 -16.52
C GLY A 612 -33.10 11.52 -16.22
N PHE A 613 -33.21 10.18 -16.26
CA PHE A 613 -32.11 9.27 -15.95
C PHE A 613 -30.94 9.36 -16.96
N ALA A 614 -31.22 9.71 -18.21
CA ALA A 614 -30.17 9.91 -19.21
C ALA A 614 -29.20 11.03 -18.81
N LYS A 615 -29.64 12.03 -18.02
CA LYS A 615 -28.77 13.10 -17.49
C LYS A 615 -27.76 12.54 -16.50
N VAL A 616 -28.16 11.57 -15.67
CA VAL A 616 -27.26 10.87 -14.74
C VAL A 616 -26.17 10.12 -15.50
N LEU A 617 -26.55 9.39 -16.56
CA LEU A 617 -25.61 8.67 -17.41
C LEU A 617 -24.69 9.62 -18.19
N MET A 618 -25.21 10.76 -18.65
CA MET A 618 -24.41 11.77 -19.36
C MET A 618 -23.37 12.39 -18.43
N ASN A 619 -23.75 12.65 -17.17
CA ASN A 619 -22.86 13.12 -16.10
C ASN A 619 -22.12 11.96 -15.41
N LYS A 620 -21.90 10.84 -16.10
CA LYS A 620 -20.98 9.77 -15.67
C LYS A 620 -21.31 9.20 -14.27
N TRP A 621 -22.60 9.07 -13.93
CA TRP A 621 -23.07 8.68 -12.59
C TRP A 621 -22.70 9.65 -11.45
N TYR A 622 -22.29 10.88 -11.78
CA TYR A 622 -21.78 11.89 -10.85
C TYR A 622 -20.58 11.44 -10.01
N VAL A 623 -19.82 10.45 -10.51
CA VAL A 623 -18.65 9.91 -9.79
C VAL A 623 -17.54 10.96 -9.70
N ASP A 624 -17.34 11.75 -10.76
CA ASP A 624 -16.39 12.85 -10.78
C ASP A 624 -16.70 13.91 -9.72
N GLU A 625 -17.97 14.33 -9.60
CA GLU A 625 -18.45 15.30 -8.63
C GLU A 625 -18.38 14.75 -7.20
N PHE A 626 -18.68 13.46 -7.02
CA PHE A 626 -18.53 12.79 -5.74
C PHE A 626 -17.07 12.81 -5.27
N TYR A 627 -16.11 12.50 -6.14
CA TYR A 627 -14.69 12.57 -5.81
C TYR A 627 -14.19 13.99 -5.55
N ASP A 628 -14.65 14.97 -6.32
CA ASP A 628 -14.31 16.38 -6.06
C ASP A 628 -14.80 16.81 -4.67
N ALA A 629 -16.05 16.48 -4.33
CA ALA A 629 -16.68 16.88 -3.09
C ALA A 629 -16.05 16.20 -1.85
N THR A 630 -15.71 14.91 -1.95
CA THR A 630 -15.23 14.11 -0.82
C THR A 630 -13.70 14.12 -0.71
N ILE A 631 -13.01 13.57 -1.71
CA ILE A 631 -11.56 13.34 -1.66
C ILE A 631 -10.79 14.63 -1.96
N VAL A 632 -11.10 15.33 -3.06
CA VAL A 632 -10.30 16.48 -3.50
C VAL A 632 -10.47 17.67 -2.55
N ARG A 633 -11.71 18.07 -2.25
CA ARG A 633 -11.97 19.16 -1.30
C ARG A 633 -11.57 18.78 0.13
N GLY A 634 -11.79 17.54 0.55
CA GLY A 634 -11.34 17.05 1.86
C GLY A 634 -9.83 17.15 2.02
N SER A 635 -9.06 16.69 1.04
CA SER A 635 -7.59 16.78 1.05
C SER A 635 -7.09 18.22 1.03
N LYS A 636 -7.73 19.10 0.24
CA LYS A 636 -7.41 20.54 0.24
C LYS A 636 -7.70 21.19 1.60
N ALA A 637 -8.82 20.86 2.21
CA ALA A 637 -9.17 21.36 3.54
C ALA A 637 -8.16 20.89 4.60
N LEU A 638 -7.76 19.62 4.56
CA LEU A 638 -6.73 19.08 5.44
C LEU A 638 -5.37 19.77 5.24
N ALA A 639 -4.97 20.03 3.99
CA ALA A 639 -3.73 20.75 3.68
C ALA A 639 -3.76 22.19 4.21
N VAL A 640 -4.88 22.90 4.03
CA VAL A 640 -5.06 24.26 4.58
C VAL A 640 -5.06 24.24 6.10
N PHE A 641 -5.69 23.24 6.73
CA PHE A 641 -5.69 23.07 8.18
C PHE A 641 -4.29 22.79 8.72
N ALA A 642 -3.53 21.88 8.09
CA ALA A 642 -2.15 21.59 8.46
C ALA A 642 -1.25 22.84 8.32
N ALA A 643 -1.40 23.59 7.23
CA ALA A 643 -0.69 24.85 7.04
C ALA A 643 -1.09 25.92 8.08
N ALA A 644 -2.34 25.90 8.56
CA ALA A 644 -2.77 26.79 9.63
C ALA A 644 -2.15 26.40 10.98
N ILE A 645 -2.04 25.10 11.29
CA ILE A 645 -1.32 24.63 12.49
C ILE A 645 0.13 25.09 12.43
N ASP A 646 0.81 24.87 11.31
CA ASP A 646 2.21 25.26 11.14
C ASP A 646 2.39 26.78 11.35
N LYS A 647 1.58 27.59 10.66
CA LYS A 647 1.65 29.05 10.74
C LYS A 647 1.27 29.63 12.12
N TYR A 648 0.23 29.12 12.76
CA TYR A 648 -0.31 29.73 13.99
C TYR A 648 0.22 29.09 15.27
N LEU A 649 0.39 27.77 15.31
CA LEU A 649 0.88 27.07 16.50
C LEU A 649 2.40 26.99 16.50
N ILE A 650 3.01 26.48 15.43
CA ILE A 650 4.46 26.25 15.38
C ILE A 650 5.19 27.60 15.27
N ASP A 651 4.95 28.34 14.20
CA ASP A 651 5.60 29.64 13.98
C ASP A 651 5.05 30.74 14.90
N GLY A 652 3.75 30.71 15.17
CA GLY A 652 3.08 31.77 15.93
C GLY A 652 3.34 31.69 17.43
N ILE A 653 3.25 30.49 18.03
CA ILE A 653 3.34 30.31 19.48
C ILE A 653 4.69 29.72 19.85
N LEU A 654 5.04 28.54 19.36
CA LEU A 654 6.22 27.81 19.83
C LEU A 654 7.52 28.57 19.51
N ALA A 655 7.67 29.05 18.27
CA ALA A 655 8.85 29.82 17.88
C ALA A 655 8.93 31.19 18.58
N ARG A 656 7.81 31.88 18.78
CA ARG A 656 7.81 33.19 19.46
C ARG A 656 7.96 33.09 20.97
N ALA A 657 7.37 32.08 21.61
CA ALA A 657 7.48 31.87 23.05
C ALA A 657 8.92 31.51 23.44
N SER A 658 9.57 30.64 22.65
CA SER A 658 10.99 30.33 22.83
C SER A 658 11.87 31.56 22.60
N ALA A 659 11.63 32.34 21.54
CA ALA A 659 12.34 33.60 21.31
C ALA A 659 12.14 34.61 22.46
N LEU A 660 10.90 34.73 22.98
CA LEU A 660 10.59 35.57 24.14
C LEU A 660 11.34 35.10 25.38
N GLY A 661 11.33 33.81 25.69
CA GLY A 661 12.05 33.23 26.82
C GLY A 661 13.54 33.54 26.77
N VAL A 662 14.19 33.31 25.62
CA VAL A 662 15.61 33.61 25.42
C VAL A 662 15.88 35.12 25.54
N SER A 663 15.00 35.95 24.99
CA SER A 663 15.14 37.42 25.08
C SER A 663 15.00 37.92 26.52
N LEU A 664 14.11 37.32 27.31
CA LEU A 664 13.88 37.67 28.70
C LEU A 664 15.08 37.28 29.56
N ILE A 665 15.61 36.06 29.38
CA ILE A 665 16.82 35.59 30.08
C ILE A 665 18.01 36.49 29.72
N SER A 666 18.20 36.81 28.44
CA SER A 666 19.28 37.70 28.00
C SER A 666 19.14 39.11 28.60
N TRP A 667 17.91 39.63 28.65
CA TRP A 667 17.62 40.92 29.27
C TRP A 667 17.90 40.89 30.77
N LEU A 668 17.53 39.82 31.50
CA LEU A 668 17.83 39.68 32.92
C LEU A 668 19.34 39.55 33.17
N ALA A 669 20.04 38.71 32.39
CA ALA A 669 21.46 38.45 32.54
C ALA A 669 22.35 39.68 32.26
N THR A 670 21.86 40.63 31.46
CA THR A 670 22.61 41.87 31.14
C THR A 670 22.42 42.98 32.18
N ARG A 671 21.38 42.93 33.02
CA ARG A 671 21.12 43.95 34.06
C ARG A 671 22.24 44.15 35.09
N PRO A 672 22.93 43.10 35.56
CA PRO A 672 24.08 43.26 36.46
C PRO A 672 25.27 43.98 35.82
N GLN A 673 25.35 44.03 34.48
CA GLN A 673 26.44 44.67 33.74
C GLN A 673 26.18 46.16 33.50
N ASN A 674 26.12 46.94 34.57
CA ASN A 674 25.77 48.37 34.53
C ASN A 674 26.96 49.32 34.25
N GLY A 675 28.17 48.79 34.00
CA GLY A 675 29.37 49.59 33.75
C GLY A 675 29.99 50.26 34.98
N VAL A 676 29.43 50.06 36.18
CA VAL A 676 29.96 50.61 37.44
C VAL A 676 30.93 49.62 38.06
N MET A 677 32.23 49.97 38.11
CA MET A 677 33.28 49.07 38.61
C MET A 677 33.02 48.51 40.02
N HIS A 678 32.44 49.31 40.92
CA HIS A 678 32.12 48.90 42.29
C HIS A 678 31.12 47.73 42.35
N SER A 679 30.16 47.67 41.42
CA SER A 679 29.17 46.58 41.36
C SER A 679 29.83 45.25 40.97
N TYR A 680 30.79 45.27 40.04
CA TYR A 680 31.54 44.08 39.66
C TYR A 680 32.44 43.58 40.80
N ALA A 681 33.11 44.50 41.51
CA ALA A 681 33.93 44.15 42.66
C ALA A 681 33.09 43.50 43.78
N ALA A 682 31.90 44.05 44.09
CA ALA A 682 31.00 43.45 45.06
C ALA A 682 30.55 42.03 44.67
N LEU A 683 30.22 41.82 43.38
CA LEU A 683 29.83 40.50 42.87
C LEU A 683 30.97 39.48 43.00
N MET A 684 32.21 39.89 42.72
CA MET A 684 33.40 39.03 42.91
C MET A 684 33.60 38.65 44.37
N VAL A 685 33.41 39.59 45.30
CA VAL A 685 33.50 39.31 46.74
C VAL A 685 32.43 38.34 47.19
N VAL A 686 31.18 38.50 46.73
CA VAL A 686 30.10 37.54 47.01
C VAL A 686 30.44 36.16 46.44
N GLY A 687 30.94 36.09 45.20
CA GLY A 687 31.36 34.82 44.60
C GLY A 687 32.47 34.13 45.40
N LEU A 688 33.50 34.88 45.82
CA LEU A 688 34.56 34.39 46.70
C LEU A 688 34.04 33.95 48.06
N ALA A 689 33.07 34.68 48.63
CA ALA A 689 32.46 34.32 49.91
C ALA A 689 31.65 33.03 49.82
N VAL A 690 30.91 32.80 48.72
CA VAL A 690 30.16 31.56 48.49
C VAL A 690 31.10 30.37 48.31
N ILE A 691 32.17 30.54 47.52
CA ILE A 691 33.19 29.51 47.36
C ILE A 691 33.88 29.22 48.70
N GLY A 692 34.24 30.26 49.44
CA GLY A 692 34.82 30.15 50.78
C GLY A 692 33.89 29.40 51.73
N TRP A 693 32.61 29.78 51.78
CA TRP A 693 31.60 29.11 52.58
C TRP A 693 31.53 27.61 52.27
N TRP A 694 31.44 27.25 50.99
CA TRP A 694 31.38 25.86 50.54
C TRP A 694 32.57 25.02 51.05
N PHE A 695 33.79 25.57 51.06
CA PHE A 695 34.97 24.89 51.60
C PHE A 695 35.04 24.89 53.13
N THR A 696 34.51 25.93 53.78
CA THR A 696 34.53 26.03 55.24
C THR A 696 33.44 25.23 55.93
N HIS A 697 32.33 24.91 55.26
CA HIS A 697 31.28 24.07 55.83
C HIS A 697 31.51 22.60 55.45
N PRO A 698 31.79 21.70 56.39
CA PRO A 698 31.88 20.28 56.10
C PRO A 698 30.50 19.74 55.68
N HIS A 699 30.48 18.91 54.64
CA HIS A 699 29.27 18.23 54.15
C HIS A 699 29.42 16.74 54.46
N THR A 700 28.41 16.14 55.05
CA THR A 700 28.42 14.73 55.45
C THR A 700 27.14 14.05 55.01
N ASN A 701 27.26 12.75 54.72
CA ASN A 701 26.14 11.87 54.43
C ASN A 701 26.43 10.53 55.10
N LEU A 702 25.61 10.14 56.06
CA LEU A 702 25.78 8.91 56.82
C LEU A 702 24.80 7.83 56.34
N ASP A 703 25.33 6.68 55.90
CA ASP A 703 24.54 5.50 55.51
C ASP A 703 24.97 4.26 56.31
N GLY A 704 24.03 3.42 56.74
CA GLY A 704 24.30 2.19 57.48
C GLY A 704 23.69 0.94 56.85
N VAL A 705 24.42 -0.17 56.89
CA VAL A 705 23.98 -1.48 56.37
C VAL A 705 24.01 -2.51 57.49
N ALA A 706 22.84 -3.04 57.85
CA ALA A 706 22.69 -4.05 58.91
C ALA A 706 22.77 -5.50 58.39
N THR A 707 23.42 -6.36 59.17
CA THR A 707 23.42 -7.82 59.05
C THR A 707 23.18 -8.43 60.42
N ARG A 708 21.94 -8.87 60.69
CA ARG A 708 21.50 -9.30 62.03
C ARG A 708 21.69 -8.19 63.07
N SER A 709 22.65 -8.34 63.99
CA SER A 709 23.01 -7.36 65.03
C SER A 709 24.24 -6.52 64.66
N ASP A 710 24.93 -6.84 63.56
CA ASP A 710 26.11 -6.11 63.11
C ASP A 710 25.70 -5.02 62.11
N VAL A 711 26.05 -3.76 62.36
CA VAL A 711 25.84 -2.67 61.39
C VAL A 711 27.19 -2.12 60.95
N THR A 712 27.34 -1.92 59.65
CA THR A 712 28.47 -1.19 59.08
C THR A 712 28.00 0.14 58.55
N TRP A 713 28.49 1.21 59.16
CA TRP A 713 28.26 2.60 58.79
C TRP A 713 29.33 3.09 57.82
N THR A 714 28.93 3.90 56.84
CA THR A 714 29.82 4.47 55.83
C THR A 714 29.43 5.92 55.51
N THR A 715 30.43 6.72 55.13
CA THR A 715 30.22 8.11 54.71
C THR A 715 31.09 8.49 53.51
N GLY A 716 30.64 9.49 52.75
CA GLY A 716 31.36 10.04 51.61
C GLY A 716 32.69 10.68 52.00
N ARG A 717 33.71 10.54 51.14
CA ARG A 717 35.05 11.10 51.38
C ARG A 717 35.14 12.57 50.97
N GLY A 718 35.48 13.45 51.90
CA GLY A 718 35.83 14.85 51.62
C GLY A 718 37.35 15.12 51.68
N LEU A 719 37.80 16.15 50.95
CA LEU A 719 39.21 16.49 50.88
C LEU A 719 39.69 17.11 52.21
N GLY A 720 40.58 16.39 52.90
CA GLY A 720 41.11 16.80 54.21
C GLY A 720 40.08 16.76 55.34
N TYR A 721 39.08 15.88 55.20
CA TYR A 721 38.11 15.58 56.27
C TYR A 721 38.67 14.51 57.20
N GLU A 722 38.37 14.67 58.48
CA GLU A 722 38.57 13.67 59.53
C GLU A 722 37.21 13.29 60.11
N TYR A 723 37.05 12.02 60.43
CA TYR A 723 35.80 11.42 60.85
C TYR A 723 35.93 10.99 62.31
N ARG A 724 34.87 11.20 63.08
CA ARG A 724 34.73 10.74 64.46
C ARG A 724 33.32 10.17 64.66
N TRP A 725 33.27 8.93 65.07
CA TRP A 725 32.06 8.15 65.28
C TRP A 725 31.69 8.08 66.75
N ASP A 726 30.39 8.20 66.99
CA ASP A 726 29.64 7.85 68.20
C ASP A 726 28.61 6.83 67.68
N ILE A 727 28.96 5.55 67.81
CA ILE A 727 28.34 4.44 67.10
C ILE A 727 27.10 3.96 67.85
N ASP A 728 27.03 4.11 69.16
CA ASP A 728 25.88 3.74 70.01
C ASP A 728 24.97 4.93 70.38
N ASP A 729 25.29 6.15 69.96
CA ASP A 729 24.53 7.39 70.23
C ASP A 729 24.39 7.69 71.73
N ASP A 730 25.36 7.24 72.55
CA ASP A 730 25.39 7.48 74.00
C ASP A 730 25.85 8.91 74.35
N GLY A 731 26.31 9.65 73.34
CA GLY A 731 26.79 11.03 73.44
C GLY A 731 28.29 11.16 73.70
N GLU A 732 29.01 10.04 73.84
CA GLU A 732 30.46 9.93 73.87
C GLU A 732 30.99 9.40 72.53
N ALA A 733 32.22 9.73 72.16
CA ALA A 733 32.78 9.30 70.88
C ALA A 733 33.58 8.01 71.04
N ASP A 734 33.16 6.94 70.34
CA ASP A 734 33.85 5.65 70.31
C ASP A 734 35.21 5.67 69.63
N THR A 735 35.39 6.60 68.69
CA THR A 735 36.59 6.68 67.86
C THR A 735 37.30 8.01 68.01
N GLU A 736 38.62 7.98 67.85
CA GLU A 736 39.39 9.21 67.68
C GLU A 736 39.27 9.73 66.23
N TRP A 737 39.50 11.03 66.05
CA TRP A 737 39.50 11.68 64.74
C TRP A 737 40.49 10.99 63.78
N SER A 738 39.98 10.49 62.64
CA SER A 738 40.80 9.81 61.64
C SER A 738 40.45 10.25 60.21
N ALA A 739 41.48 10.47 59.39
CA ALA A 739 41.30 10.78 57.96
C ALA A 739 40.91 9.55 57.11
N GLU A 740 41.20 8.33 57.60
CA GLU A 740 40.88 7.07 56.93
C GLU A 740 39.62 6.40 57.51
N GLY A 741 39.04 6.97 58.57
CA GLY A 741 37.90 6.42 59.31
C GLY A 741 36.53 6.67 58.66
N ASN A 742 36.39 6.63 57.34
CA ASN A 742 35.10 6.90 56.67
C ASN A 742 34.09 5.72 56.72
N SER A 743 34.37 4.72 57.53
CA SER A 743 33.48 3.59 57.83
C SER A 743 33.75 3.02 59.22
N ALA A 744 32.71 2.60 59.93
CA ALA A 744 32.80 1.94 61.23
C ALA A 744 31.79 0.78 61.32
N SER A 745 32.13 -0.29 62.03
CA SER A 745 31.25 -1.43 62.24
C SER A 745 31.09 -1.73 63.73
N HIS A 746 29.88 -2.04 64.17
CA HIS A 746 29.58 -2.36 65.57
C HIS A 746 28.47 -3.42 65.68
N THR A 747 28.56 -4.24 66.72
CA THR A 747 27.57 -5.28 67.04
C THR A 747 26.68 -4.79 68.17
N TYR A 748 25.45 -4.41 67.84
CA TYR A 748 24.53 -3.79 68.78
C TYR A 748 23.84 -4.83 69.68
N GLY A 749 23.94 -4.60 70.99
CA GLY A 749 23.25 -5.32 72.05
C GLY A 749 21.93 -4.68 72.44
N HIS A 750 21.25 -5.27 73.44
CA HIS A 750 19.94 -4.81 73.91
C HIS A 750 19.97 -3.38 74.47
N ASP A 751 21.07 -3.00 75.10
CA ASP A 751 21.25 -1.69 75.74
C ASP A 751 21.44 -0.55 74.71
N ASP A 752 21.71 -0.88 73.45
CA ASP A 752 22.02 0.08 72.37
C ASP A 752 20.79 0.37 71.46
N TRP A 753 19.63 -0.18 71.80
CA TRP A 753 18.42 -0.01 71.00
C TRP A 753 17.73 1.31 71.34
N VAL A 754 17.52 2.15 70.34
CA VAL A 754 16.84 3.44 70.47
C VAL A 754 15.34 3.37 70.17
N GLY A 755 14.87 2.21 69.70
CA GLY A 755 13.48 1.97 69.37
C GLY A 755 13.25 0.60 68.76
N TYR A 756 12.02 0.36 68.31
CA TYR A 756 11.61 -0.90 67.72
C TYR A 756 11.02 -0.69 66.32
N ALA A 757 11.04 -1.73 65.49
CA ALA A 757 10.41 -1.67 64.17
C ALA A 757 9.72 -2.99 63.82
N LEU A 758 8.59 -2.89 63.14
CA LEU A 758 7.87 -4.02 62.56
C LEU A 758 8.24 -4.15 61.09
N ILE A 759 8.62 -5.36 60.70
CA ILE A 759 9.06 -5.67 59.34
C ILE A 759 8.04 -6.62 58.74
N PHE A 760 7.26 -6.14 57.78
CA PHE A 760 6.17 -6.87 57.16
C PHE A 760 6.65 -7.60 55.92
N ASP A 761 6.55 -8.94 55.92
CA ASP A 761 6.93 -9.76 54.77
C ASP A 761 5.77 -9.86 53.77
N GLY A 762 5.79 -9.01 52.74
CA GLY A 762 5.32 -9.32 51.39
C GLY A 762 3.82 -9.57 51.17
N ASN A 763 2.91 -8.73 51.70
CA ASN A 763 1.49 -8.81 51.33
C ASN A 763 0.81 -7.48 50.90
N ARG A 764 1.53 -6.34 50.92
CA ARG A 764 1.00 -5.03 50.43
C ARG A 764 1.52 -4.61 49.04
N THR A 765 2.78 -4.86 48.70
CA THR A 765 3.42 -4.39 47.44
C THR A 765 4.42 -5.36 46.80
N GLY A 766 4.71 -6.50 47.43
CA GLY A 766 5.75 -7.45 46.99
C GLY A 766 7.16 -7.13 47.51
N GLU A 767 7.34 -6.01 48.22
CA GLU A 767 8.56 -5.63 48.94
C GLU A 767 8.30 -5.64 50.46
N SER A 768 9.36 -5.81 51.27
CA SER A 768 9.26 -5.73 52.73
C SER A 768 9.08 -4.27 53.17
N GLU A 769 8.08 -4.00 54.01
CA GLU A 769 7.81 -2.65 54.56
C GLU A 769 8.26 -2.62 56.03
N GLU A 770 9.03 -1.60 56.41
CA GLU A 770 9.49 -1.38 57.79
C GLU A 770 8.70 -0.23 58.43
N ILE A 771 8.05 -0.48 59.56
CA ILE A 771 7.30 0.51 60.33
C ILE A 771 7.97 0.67 61.70
N PHE A 772 8.53 1.85 61.96
CA PHE A 772 9.08 2.22 63.26
C PHE A 772 7.96 2.32 64.30
N LEU A 773 8.12 1.59 65.40
CA LEU A 773 7.25 1.60 66.57
C LEU A 773 7.78 2.62 67.56
N ASP A 774 7.18 3.81 67.52
CA ASP A 774 7.28 4.81 68.58
C ASP A 774 6.18 4.54 69.65
N ASP A 775 5.78 5.54 70.43
CA ASP A 775 4.61 5.53 71.36
C ASP A 775 3.24 5.26 70.68
N SER A 776 3.21 4.91 69.39
CA SER A 776 2.00 4.71 68.59
C SER A 776 1.59 3.25 68.46
N VAL A 777 0.28 2.98 68.55
CA VAL A 777 -0.30 1.64 68.34
C VAL A 777 -0.44 1.35 66.84
N VAL A 778 0.20 0.30 66.36
CA VAL A 778 0.05 -0.18 64.97
C VAL A 778 -1.09 -1.20 64.93
N VAL A 779 -2.22 -0.80 64.34
CA VAL A 779 -3.42 -1.64 64.20
C VAL A 779 -3.41 -2.33 62.84
N LEU A 780 -3.52 -3.65 62.83
CA LEU A 780 -3.60 -4.43 61.58
C LEU A 780 -5.05 -4.49 61.09
N THR A 781 -5.26 -4.24 59.80
CA THR A 781 -6.59 -4.28 59.19
C THR A 781 -6.87 -5.61 58.48
N GLU A 782 -8.14 -5.88 58.16
CA GLU A 782 -8.55 -7.09 57.43
C GLU A 782 -7.82 -7.22 56.09
N SER A 783 -7.56 -6.10 55.40
CA SER A 783 -6.78 -6.07 54.16
C SER A 783 -5.33 -6.50 54.34
N ASP A 784 -4.77 -6.39 55.54
CA ASP A 784 -3.36 -6.70 55.83
C ASP A 784 -3.17 -8.19 56.17
N ILE A 785 -4.16 -8.80 56.82
CA ILE A 785 -4.07 -10.14 57.45
C ILE A 785 -4.68 -11.25 56.57
N GLY A 786 -5.57 -10.90 55.62
CA GLY A 786 -6.32 -11.86 54.82
C GLY A 786 -7.37 -12.63 55.64
N ARG A 787 -7.65 -13.91 55.28
CA ARG A 787 -8.68 -14.76 55.96
C ARG A 787 -8.35 -15.19 57.40
N GLY A 788 -7.49 -14.45 58.11
CA GLY A 788 -6.99 -14.75 59.45
C GLY A 788 -7.75 -14.06 60.58
N TRP A 789 -8.57 -13.05 60.27
CA TRP A 789 -9.39 -12.29 61.20
C TRP A 789 -10.58 -11.69 60.44
N GLU A 790 -11.79 -11.81 60.99
CA GLU A 790 -13.01 -11.18 60.45
C GLU A 790 -13.61 -10.33 61.56
N ALA A 791 -14.00 -9.09 61.23
CA ALA A 791 -14.68 -8.21 62.19
C ALA A 791 -16.07 -8.77 62.50
N ASP A 792 -16.40 -8.94 63.78
CA ASP A 792 -17.75 -9.31 64.22
C ASP A 792 -18.55 -8.02 64.49
N PRO A 793 -19.56 -7.69 63.65
CA PRO A 793 -20.32 -6.45 63.79
C PRO A 793 -21.17 -6.39 65.06
N GLU A 794 -21.50 -7.55 65.67
CA GLU A 794 -22.36 -7.63 66.86
C GLU A 794 -21.56 -7.65 68.16
N ALA A 795 -20.31 -8.15 68.14
CA ALA A 795 -19.45 -8.27 69.32
C ALA A 795 -18.49 -7.08 69.56
N GLY A 796 -18.33 -6.18 68.59
CA GLY A 796 -17.45 -5.01 68.73
C GLY A 796 -15.97 -5.37 68.85
N THR A 797 -15.52 -6.36 68.09
CA THR A 797 -14.13 -6.86 68.13
C THR A 797 -13.15 -5.78 67.68
N THR A 798 -12.09 -5.57 68.47
CA THR A 798 -10.99 -4.67 68.10
C THR A 798 -10.02 -5.42 67.19
N PRO A 799 -9.35 -4.78 66.21
CA PRO A 799 -8.39 -5.48 65.38
C PRO A 799 -7.12 -5.84 66.17
N PRO A 800 -6.37 -6.87 65.76
CA PRO A 800 -5.06 -7.17 66.34
C PRO A 800 -4.11 -5.98 66.16
N SER A 801 -3.28 -5.73 67.17
CA SER A 801 -2.39 -4.57 67.18
C SER A 801 -1.07 -4.84 67.88
N PHE A 802 -0.07 -4.05 67.51
CA PHE A 802 1.22 -3.97 68.19
C PHE A 802 1.33 -2.62 68.89
N ARG A 803 1.83 -2.63 70.12
CA ARG A 803 2.16 -1.42 70.88
C ARG A 803 3.45 -1.65 71.66
N VAL A 804 4.14 -0.58 72.01
CA VAL A 804 5.25 -0.64 72.97
C VAL A 804 4.67 -0.38 74.36
N ASP A 805 5.04 -1.20 75.34
CA ASP A 805 4.65 -1.06 76.75
C ASP A 805 5.85 -1.46 77.63
N GLU A 806 6.32 -0.55 78.50
CA GLU A 806 7.48 -0.77 79.39
C GLU A 806 8.70 -1.43 78.69
N ASP A 807 9.12 -0.88 77.55
CA ASP A 807 10.24 -1.35 76.71
C ASP A 807 10.09 -2.76 76.10
N GLU A 808 8.88 -3.32 76.11
CA GLU A 808 8.55 -4.56 75.40
C GLU A 808 7.49 -4.31 74.33
N ILE A 809 7.55 -5.09 73.24
CA ILE A 809 6.53 -5.01 72.19
C ILE A 809 5.41 -5.95 72.56
N VAL A 810 4.23 -5.41 72.77
CA VAL A 810 3.04 -6.16 73.12
C VAL A 810 2.21 -6.37 71.87
N PHE A 811 1.96 -7.63 71.53
CA PHE A 811 1.01 -8.03 70.50
C PHE A 811 -0.31 -8.43 71.13
N LEU A 812 -1.36 -7.69 70.78
CA LEU A 812 -2.74 -8.00 71.13
C LEU A 812 -3.37 -8.77 69.99
N LYS A 813 -3.75 -10.02 70.25
CA LYS A 813 -4.29 -10.94 69.24
C LYS A 813 -5.71 -10.60 68.80
N ASN A 814 -6.54 -10.10 69.72
CA ASN A 814 -7.93 -9.69 69.50
C ASN A 814 -8.70 -10.56 68.49
N ASP A 815 -8.87 -11.84 68.82
CA ASP A 815 -9.57 -12.88 68.03
C ASP A 815 -8.92 -13.31 66.70
N ALA A 816 -7.78 -12.74 66.32
CA ALA A 816 -7.06 -13.16 65.11
C ALA A 816 -6.39 -14.52 65.27
N ARG A 817 -6.31 -15.31 64.20
CA ARG A 817 -5.46 -16.50 64.17
C ARG A 817 -3.99 -16.07 64.08
N ALA A 818 -3.32 -16.00 65.21
CA ALA A 818 -1.91 -15.63 65.30
C ALA A 818 -1.06 -16.75 65.90
N ARG A 819 0.17 -16.87 65.40
CA ARG A 819 1.22 -17.74 65.95
C ARG A 819 2.46 -16.92 66.26
N VAL A 820 2.99 -17.11 67.46
CA VAL A 820 4.25 -16.50 67.91
C VAL A 820 5.22 -17.62 68.21
N ARG A 821 6.46 -17.51 67.71
CA ARG A 821 7.52 -18.52 67.91
C ARG A 821 7.08 -19.97 67.58
N GLY A 822 6.20 -20.13 66.60
CA GLY A 822 5.70 -21.44 66.14
C GLY A 822 4.56 -22.09 66.95
N GLY A 823 4.09 -21.45 68.03
CA GLY A 823 2.90 -21.86 68.81
C GLY A 823 1.71 -20.92 68.58
N ASP A 824 0.50 -21.32 68.98
CA ASP A 824 -0.66 -20.41 68.94
C ASP A 824 -0.49 -19.28 69.96
N ALA A 825 -0.70 -18.04 69.52
CA ALA A 825 -0.50 -16.85 70.33
C ALA A 825 -1.55 -16.73 71.46
N GLU A 826 -1.13 -16.19 72.60
CA GLU A 826 -2.03 -15.84 73.71
C GLU A 826 -2.85 -14.57 73.40
N VAL A 827 -3.75 -14.16 74.30
CA VAL A 827 -4.59 -12.95 74.10
C VAL A 827 -3.71 -11.69 74.01
N GLU A 828 -2.67 -11.65 74.83
CA GLU A 828 -1.66 -10.61 74.88
C GLU A 828 -0.30 -11.31 75.01
N GLU A 829 0.62 -11.05 74.09
CA GLU A 829 1.93 -11.70 74.06
C GLU A 829 3.05 -10.66 73.97
N ARG A 830 4.04 -10.79 74.85
CA ARG A 830 5.23 -9.93 74.91
C ARG A 830 6.30 -10.48 73.96
N LEU A 831 6.72 -9.64 73.03
CA LEU A 831 7.65 -9.94 71.96
C LEU A 831 8.97 -9.22 72.17
N HIS A 832 10.04 -9.84 71.69
CA HIS A 832 11.36 -9.24 71.65
C HIS A 832 11.85 -9.15 70.20
N PRO A 833 12.75 -8.20 69.89
CA PRO A 833 13.46 -8.19 68.62
C PRO A 833 14.12 -9.53 68.30
N GLY A 834 13.94 -9.96 67.05
CA GLY A 834 14.25 -11.31 66.57
C GLY A 834 13.06 -12.27 66.56
N ASP A 835 11.98 -11.97 67.29
CA ASP A 835 10.75 -12.77 67.22
C ASP A 835 10.01 -12.55 65.90
N THR A 836 9.25 -13.58 65.53
CA THR A 836 8.37 -13.56 64.36
C THR A 836 6.94 -13.87 64.79
N VAL A 837 6.01 -13.02 64.37
CA VAL A 837 4.57 -13.20 64.57
C VAL A 837 3.92 -13.45 63.23
N GLN A 838 3.24 -14.58 63.10
CA GLN A 838 2.40 -14.87 61.95
C GLN A 838 0.95 -14.57 62.32
N VAL A 839 0.35 -13.54 61.73
CA VAL A 839 -1.08 -13.20 61.90
C VAL A 839 -1.78 -13.52 60.59
N GLY A 840 -2.64 -14.54 60.56
CA GLY A 840 -3.25 -15.01 59.31
C GLY A 840 -2.21 -15.44 58.28
N SER A 841 -2.19 -14.77 57.11
CA SER A 841 -1.15 -14.97 56.08
C SER A 841 0.05 -14.01 56.21
N LEU A 842 -0.03 -13.01 57.08
CA LEU A 842 1.00 -11.98 57.24
C LEU A 842 2.08 -12.45 58.22
N ASN A 843 3.34 -12.41 57.79
CA ASN A 843 4.48 -12.59 58.69
C ASN A 843 5.06 -11.23 59.06
N VAL A 844 5.15 -10.97 60.36
CA VAL A 844 5.72 -9.76 60.93
C VAL A 844 6.96 -10.16 61.72
N ARG A 845 8.11 -9.63 61.33
CA ARG A 845 9.37 -9.78 62.08
C ARG A 845 9.59 -8.56 62.94
N ILE A 846 10.04 -8.78 64.16
CA ILE A 846 10.35 -7.72 65.10
C ILE A 846 11.82 -7.34 64.96
N GLY A 847 12.09 -6.10 64.56
CA GLY A 847 13.42 -5.50 64.54
C GLY A 847 13.64 -4.56 65.73
N ALA A 848 14.90 -4.29 66.02
CA ALA A 848 15.32 -3.19 66.89
C ALA A 848 15.92 -2.07 66.04
N VAL A 849 15.78 -0.83 66.48
CA VAL A 849 16.32 0.35 65.80
C VAL A 849 17.59 0.75 66.52
N VAL A 850 18.65 0.95 65.76
CA VAL A 850 19.93 1.46 66.28
C VAL A 850 20.27 2.75 65.55
N ARG A 851 20.91 3.67 66.27
CA ARG A 851 21.33 4.95 65.74
C ARG A 851 22.84 5.06 65.86
N ALA A 852 23.46 5.67 64.86
CA ALA A 852 24.83 6.15 64.96
C ALA A 852 24.89 7.61 64.58
N SER A 853 25.85 8.31 65.16
CA SER A 853 26.17 9.68 64.82
C SER A 853 27.61 9.81 64.35
N LEU A 854 27.78 10.63 63.33
CA LEU A 854 29.07 10.90 62.70
C LEU A 854 29.36 12.39 62.78
N GLU A 855 30.52 12.73 63.30
CA GLU A 855 31.07 14.05 63.18
C GLU A 855 32.17 14.08 62.11
N VAL A 856 32.06 15.05 61.21
CA VAL A 856 33.03 15.30 60.15
C VAL A 856 33.67 16.65 60.37
N ARG A 857 35.00 16.63 60.56
CA ARG A 857 35.82 17.83 60.71
C ARG A 857 36.56 18.10 59.42
N ASN A 858 36.46 19.32 58.89
CA ASN A 858 37.28 19.71 57.74
C ASN A 858 38.67 20.22 58.16
N SER A 859 39.52 20.51 57.17
CA SER A 859 40.89 21.02 57.40
C SER A 859 40.95 22.40 58.08
N PHE A 860 39.82 23.11 58.18
CA PHE A 860 39.71 24.38 58.91
C PHE A 860 39.28 24.19 60.36
N GLY A 861 39.00 22.96 60.79
CA GLY A 861 38.56 22.63 62.15
C GLY A 861 37.07 22.82 62.39
N ASN A 862 36.28 23.14 61.36
CA ASN A 862 34.82 23.18 61.47
C ASN A 862 34.28 21.76 61.48
N VAL A 863 33.23 21.53 62.27
CA VAL A 863 32.61 20.21 62.46
C VAL A 863 31.15 20.25 62.02
N ALA A 864 30.71 19.23 61.30
CA ALA A 864 29.30 18.94 61.05
C ALA A 864 28.97 17.57 61.64
N ARG A 865 27.78 17.43 62.23
CA ARG A 865 27.27 16.17 62.76
C ARG A 865 26.11 15.70 61.89
N ASP A 866 26.09 14.42 61.59
CA ASP A 866 24.99 13.72 60.94
C ASP A 866 24.59 12.51 61.76
N THR A 867 23.33 12.11 61.69
CA THR A 867 22.75 11.00 62.46
C THR A 867 21.89 10.15 61.55
N SER A 868 22.04 8.84 61.61
CA SER A 868 21.23 7.92 60.84
C SER A 868 20.78 6.74 61.70
N GLU A 869 19.58 6.25 61.40
CA GLU A 869 18.98 5.09 62.06
C GLU A 869 18.89 3.92 61.09
N VAL A 870 19.10 2.71 61.58
CA VAL A 870 19.00 1.47 60.82
C VAL A 870 18.27 0.42 61.67
N VAL A 871 17.43 -0.40 61.03
CA VAL A 871 16.74 -1.50 61.68
C VAL A 871 17.62 -2.77 61.64
N ILE A 872 17.85 -3.37 62.82
CA ILE A 872 18.57 -4.62 63.01
C ILE A 872 17.61 -5.77 63.38
N GLN A 873 18.03 -7.01 63.10
CA GLN A 873 17.26 -8.22 63.43
C GLN A 873 18.11 -9.18 64.29
N PRO A 874 18.02 -9.09 65.63
CA PRO A 874 18.70 -9.98 66.54
C PRO A 874 18.23 -11.44 66.40
N ALA A 875 18.97 -12.40 66.97
CA ALA A 875 18.54 -13.79 67.00
C ALA A 875 17.34 -13.98 67.97
N PRO A 876 16.34 -14.82 67.63
CA PRO A 876 15.18 -15.05 68.48
C PRO A 876 15.57 -15.69 69.82
N ARG A 877 14.88 -15.31 70.91
CA ARG A 877 15.01 -15.99 72.21
C ARG A 877 14.41 -17.39 72.12
N THR A 878 15.26 -18.42 72.17
CA THR A 878 14.80 -19.82 72.26
C THR A 878 14.09 -20.05 73.59
N ARG A 879 12.89 -20.64 73.55
CA ARG A 879 12.12 -21.07 74.75
C ARG A 879 12.99 -21.99 75.61
N GLU A 880 13.24 -21.63 76.87
CA GLU A 880 13.93 -22.51 77.82
C GLU A 880 13.14 -23.82 77.96
N VAL A 881 13.65 -24.89 77.36
CA VAL A 881 13.19 -26.26 77.62
C VAL A 881 14.09 -26.81 78.72
N ALA A 882 13.49 -27.14 79.85
CA ALA A 882 14.16 -27.76 80.99
C ALA A 882 14.83 -29.09 80.60
N ALA A 883 16.13 -29.18 80.92
CA ALA A 883 16.97 -30.36 81.15
C ALA A 883 17.17 -31.41 80.03
N LEU A 884 18.42 -31.53 79.55
CA LEU A 884 19.21 -32.76 79.71
C LEU A 884 20.70 -32.51 79.40
N GLU A 885 21.54 -32.90 80.36
CA GLU A 885 22.99 -32.90 80.32
C GLU A 885 23.53 -33.72 79.14
N ALA A 886 24.52 -33.18 78.42
CA ALA A 886 25.55 -33.98 77.77
C ALA A 886 26.89 -33.23 77.73
N VAL A 887 27.87 -33.86 78.39
CA VAL A 887 29.29 -33.53 78.58
C VAL A 887 30.05 -33.53 77.23
N PRO A 888 31.19 -32.81 77.09
CA PRO A 888 31.65 -32.24 75.82
C PRO A 888 32.54 -33.19 75.01
N ALA A 889 32.47 -33.09 73.68
CA ALA A 889 33.41 -33.70 72.75
C ALA A 889 34.43 -32.66 72.25
N THR A 890 35.66 -32.86 72.71
CA THR A 890 36.95 -32.35 72.27
C THR A 890 37.16 -32.16 70.75
N GLN A 891 37.68 -30.99 70.36
CA GLN A 891 38.71 -30.71 69.34
C GLN A 891 39.39 -29.39 69.79
N GLY A 892 40.68 -29.23 70.14
CA GLY A 892 41.91 -29.64 69.47
C GLY A 892 41.99 -28.97 68.10
N GLY A 893 42.77 -27.93 67.79
CA GLY A 893 43.95 -27.29 68.36
C GLY A 893 44.79 -26.75 67.19
N ALA A 894 45.47 -25.61 67.38
CA ALA A 894 46.43 -24.94 66.47
C ALA A 894 45.83 -24.37 65.16
N ARG A 895 46.02 -23.09 64.80
CA ARG A 895 47.10 -22.14 65.05
C ARG A 895 46.58 -20.71 64.96
#